data_AF-A0A6I4Z946-F1
#
_entry.id   AF-A0A6I4Z946-F1
#
_cell.length_a   1.000
_cell.length_b   1.000
_cell.length_c   1.000
_cell.angle_alpha   90.00
_cell.angle_beta   90.00
_cell.angle_gamma   90.00
#
_symmetry.space_group_name_H-M   'P 1'
#
loop_
_entity.id
_entity.type
_entity.pdbx_description
1 polymer ?
#
loop_
_entity_poly.entity_id
_entity_poly.type
_entity_poly.pdbx_seq_one_letter_code
_entity_poly.pdbx_strand_id
1 'polypeptide(L)'
;MTDAPASTRLASAYEPGTVEDRIYAFWEEGGYFAARVAPGEAPYSIVMPPPNVTGELHLGHGFEDALTDTLVRWHRMQGEPTLWLPGEDHAGIATQNVMERELAKEGLTRHDLGREGFEARVWQWVRQLRPRIYEQHRRLGASADWSRDTFTLDPHIVRAVRTTFVNLYNDGLIYRGLRMINWCPRCSTALSDLEVEHEEEEAQLYYVRYPVVGEGGMPLPDAVTVATVRPETMVADTGVAVHPEDERYEDRIGRTVLLPIMGRELPVVADDSIQPEFGTGALKVTPGHDPLDWDIGQRHDLDVIVAIDQDGRMNDEAGPYEGMTVDEARAAIAHDLEDGGFLEKTEPYTHSVGRCERCDAVVEPLPSEQWWVAVNKEYAPGVSLASAASAAIRDERIRIVPGRMARTFLNWTDNLRDWCISRQLWWGHQIPVWYCDCGTMTVAIEDPDVCASCGSAEIRQEEDVLDTWFSSALAPHSDLGWPDDTEDLRYFYPTTDMQMGYDIMFFWCARMVLFGLYNMREHAPEGDIPFRTVIFHGLIRDANGVKMAKSRGNVVNPLDAAGQYGADAFRFALLTMGTLGQDMKYTEDRMVAARNFANKLWNTTRYVLMQLEGRLVKRPHAADRDTLALEDRWLLSRLEGLEGEVDSLLQAYQVGEAARRIHDFLWNELADWYVEMSKVRLREGDERPLAVLAHVLDHGLRLLHPIMPFVTEELWGKLREHLDDDLAEALIVAWFPKSAGVWRDEAAEAAMSHVIEVNRAIRNLRAEKGLEAGARPAVYLRANGQAAALNETAAATAFTSRVEPEVTGADAELPAGEYAFARVGDTEVALGLPEVDLTAELTRLEGELAEADGQIARLEKQLANERFLERAPEAVVQGERDRLAQARARAEGLRERIGALGS
;
A
#
# COMPACT_ATOMS: atom_id res chain seq x y z
N MET A 1 -40.47 -5.91 -32.05
CA MET A 1 -41.23 -4.98 -31.18
C MET A 1 -40.24 -3.90 -30.78
N THR A 2 -40.61 -2.66 -31.02
CA THR A 2 -39.82 -1.44 -30.82
C THR A 2 -39.67 -1.18 -29.32
N ASP A 3 -38.49 -1.42 -28.76
CA ASP A 3 -38.14 -0.89 -27.45
C ASP A 3 -37.95 0.62 -27.55
N ALA A 4 -38.56 1.34 -26.61
CA ALA A 4 -38.49 2.78 -26.50
C ALA A 4 -37.05 3.23 -26.22
N PRO A 5 -36.61 4.44 -26.66
CA PRO A 5 -35.29 4.94 -26.31
C PRO A 5 -35.19 5.07 -24.79
N ALA A 6 -34.12 4.51 -24.22
CA ALA A 6 -33.77 4.69 -22.82
C ALA A 6 -33.73 6.19 -22.51
N SER A 7 -34.39 6.60 -21.43
CA SER A 7 -34.43 7.99 -20.97
C SER A 7 -33.02 8.60 -20.90
N THR A 8 -32.75 9.67 -21.65
CA THR A 8 -31.53 10.50 -21.60
C THR A 8 -31.31 11.19 -20.24
N ARG A 9 -32.24 11.06 -19.29
CA ARG A 9 -32.18 11.73 -18.00
C ARG A 9 -31.51 10.86 -16.94
N LEU A 10 -30.39 11.35 -16.40
CA LEU A 10 -29.75 10.84 -15.19
C LEU A 10 -30.72 10.84 -14.01
N ALA A 11 -30.64 9.80 -13.17
CA ALA A 11 -31.36 9.69 -11.91
C ALA A 11 -31.02 10.85 -10.95
N SER A 12 -31.87 11.11 -9.95
CA SER A 12 -31.66 12.21 -8.99
C SER A 12 -30.50 11.99 -8.02
N ALA A 13 -30.00 10.77 -7.91
CA ALA A 13 -28.84 10.41 -7.11
C ALA A 13 -27.98 9.40 -7.88
N TYR A 14 -26.67 9.42 -7.63
CA TYR A 14 -25.76 8.42 -8.17
C TYR A 14 -25.87 7.11 -7.38
N GLU A 15 -26.12 6.00 -8.09
CA GLU A 15 -26.15 4.66 -7.53
C GLU A 15 -25.08 3.80 -8.23
N PRO A 16 -23.89 3.62 -7.62
CA PRO A 16 -22.75 2.97 -8.26
C PRO A 16 -23.07 1.57 -8.82
N GLY A 17 -23.80 0.75 -8.06
CA GLY A 17 -24.18 -0.61 -8.47
C GLY A 17 -25.07 -0.71 -9.72
N THR A 18 -25.58 0.40 -10.26
CA THR A 18 -26.32 0.43 -11.54
C THR A 18 -25.45 0.81 -12.74
N VAL A 19 -24.20 1.20 -12.47
CA VAL A 19 -23.27 1.78 -13.45
C VAL A 19 -22.00 0.94 -13.58
N GLU A 20 -21.35 0.62 -12.47
CA GLU A 20 -19.97 0.10 -12.44
C GLU A 20 -19.81 -1.20 -13.25
N ASP A 21 -20.59 -2.23 -12.97
CA ASP A 21 -20.49 -3.53 -13.67
C ASP A 21 -20.76 -3.41 -15.17
N ARG A 22 -21.75 -2.60 -15.56
CA ARG A 22 -22.11 -2.38 -16.97
C ARG A 22 -20.99 -1.66 -17.72
N ILE A 23 -20.40 -0.63 -17.09
CA ILE A 23 -19.30 0.13 -17.67
C ILE A 23 -18.05 -0.75 -17.79
N TYR A 24 -17.77 -1.59 -16.79
CA TYR A 24 -16.64 -2.52 -16.88
C TYR A 24 -16.80 -3.49 -18.06
N ALA A 25 -17.99 -4.11 -18.19
CA ALA A 25 -18.30 -5.00 -19.30
C ALA A 25 -18.16 -4.29 -20.66
N PHE A 26 -18.64 -3.05 -20.77
CA PHE A 26 -18.45 -2.23 -21.97
C PHE A 26 -16.97 -2.03 -22.31
N TRP A 27 -16.11 -1.80 -21.31
CA TRP A 27 -14.68 -1.64 -21.58
C TRP A 27 -14.00 -2.93 -22.04
N GLU A 28 -14.29 -4.03 -21.36
CA GLU A 28 -13.68 -5.34 -21.64
C GLU A 28 -14.15 -5.89 -22.99
N GLU A 29 -15.46 -5.83 -23.28
CA GLU A 29 -16.03 -6.23 -24.59
C GLU A 29 -15.52 -5.36 -25.74
N GLY A 30 -15.25 -4.07 -25.47
CA GLY A 30 -14.66 -3.13 -26.43
C GLY A 30 -13.15 -3.32 -26.65
N GLY A 31 -12.49 -4.16 -25.85
CA GLY A 31 -11.05 -4.42 -25.95
C GLY A 31 -10.16 -3.23 -25.58
N TYR A 32 -10.67 -2.25 -24.83
CA TYR A 32 -9.92 -1.01 -24.53
C TYR A 32 -8.74 -1.20 -23.59
N PHE A 33 -8.60 -2.38 -22.96
CA PHE A 33 -7.47 -2.70 -22.08
C PHE A 33 -6.28 -3.28 -22.83
N ALA A 34 -6.51 -3.85 -24.02
CA ALA A 34 -5.50 -4.59 -24.76
C ALA A 34 -4.34 -3.69 -25.21
N ALA A 35 -3.13 -4.07 -24.86
CA ALA A 35 -1.94 -3.35 -25.29
C ALA A 35 -1.67 -3.58 -26.78
N ARG A 36 -1.30 -2.52 -27.50
CA ARG A 36 -0.85 -2.57 -28.89
C ARG A 36 0.67 -2.51 -28.98
N VAL A 37 1.25 -3.25 -29.91
CA VAL A 37 2.65 -3.07 -30.32
C VAL A 37 2.71 -2.01 -31.42
N ALA A 38 3.44 -0.92 -31.19
CA ALA A 38 3.56 0.19 -32.13
C ALA A 38 5.03 0.55 -32.35
N PRO A 39 5.74 -0.13 -33.29
CA PRO A 39 7.15 0.12 -33.54
C PRO A 39 7.42 1.60 -33.86
N GLY A 40 8.37 2.21 -33.16
CA GLY A 40 8.73 3.63 -33.30
C GLY A 40 8.08 4.56 -32.28
N GLU A 41 7.09 4.08 -31.52
CA GLU A 41 6.55 4.75 -30.34
C GLU A 41 7.10 4.07 -29.07
N ALA A 42 7.51 4.86 -28.08
CA ALA A 42 7.91 4.33 -26.78
C ALA A 42 6.66 3.86 -26.01
N PRO A 43 6.62 2.61 -25.52
CA PRO A 43 5.49 2.14 -24.73
C PRO A 43 5.58 2.61 -23.28
N TYR A 44 4.42 2.64 -22.62
CA TYR A 44 4.31 2.60 -21.18
C TYR A 44 3.99 1.18 -20.74
N SER A 45 4.83 0.56 -19.92
CA SER A 45 4.59 -0.79 -19.41
C SER A 45 4.82 -0.87 -17.90
N ILE A 46 3.95 -1.61 -17.21
CA ILE A 46 4.01 -1.87 -15.77
C ILE A 46 3.49 -3.28 -15.47
N VAL A 47 4.16 -3.99 -14.56
CA VAL A 47 3.76 -5.33 -14.10
C VAL A 47 2.86 -5.17 -12.88
N MET A 48 1.72 -5.88 -12.86
CA MET A 48 0.89 -6.03 -11.67
C MET A 48 1.68 -6.82 -10.62
N PRO A 49 1.86 -6.29 -9.40
CA PRO A 49 2.33 -7.08 -8.27
C PRO A 49 1.48 -8.32 -8.09
N PRO A 50 2.00 -9.53 -8.39
CA PRO A 50 1.15 -10.68 -8.60
C PRO A 50 0.57 -11.11 -7.25
N PRO A 51 -0.76 -11.04 -7.04
CA PRO A 51 -1.35 -11.44 -5.78
C PRO A 51 -1.11 -12.92 -5.53
N ASN A 52 -0.80 -13.25 -4.27
CA ASN A 52 -0.60 -14.63 -3.84
C ASN A 52 -1.91 -15.42 -3.88
N VAL A 53 -1.89 -16.65 -4.39
CA VAL A 53 -3.05 -17.58 -4.40
C VAL A 53 -3.40 -18.19 -3.03
N THR A 54 -3.43 -17.35 -2.00
CA THR A 54 -3.63 -17.72 -0.57
C THR A 54 -4.98 -17.29 -0.01
N GLY A 55 -5.76 -16.52 -0.77
CA GLY A 55 -7.13 -16.11 -0.43
C GLY A 55 -7.54 -14.84 -1.17
N GLU A 56 -8.56 -14.17 -0.66
CA GLU A 56 -9.10 -12.93 -1.24
C GLU A 56 -8.15 -11.73 -1.03
N LEU A 57 -8.30 -10.73 -1.92
CA LEU A 57 -7.63 -9.44 -1.83
C LEU A 57 -8.02 -8.68 -0.55
N HIS A 58 -7.17 -7.71 -0.19
CA HIS A 58 -7.36 -6.80 0.94
C HIS A 58 -7.16 -5.34 0.48
N LEU A 59 -7.46 -4.37 1.34
CA LEU A 59 -7.35 -2.94 1.01
C LEU A 59 -6.03 -2.52 0.35
N GLY A 60 -4.89 -3.07 0.81
CA GLY A 60 -3.58 -2.84 0.20
C GLY A 60 -3.56 -3.09 -1.32
N HIS A 61 -4.06 -4.24 -1.77
CA HIS A 61 -4.19 -4.56 -3.20
C HIS A 61 -5.12 -3.57 -3.92
N GLY A 62 -6.22 -3.16 -3.29
CA GLY A 62 -7.13 -2.18 -3.90
C GLY A 62 -6.51 -0.78 -4.06
N PHE A 63 -5.59 -0.39 -3.18
CA PHE A 63 -4.80 0.84 -3.35
C PHE A 63 -3.73 0.68 -4.43
N GLU A 64 -3.07 -0.47 -4.48
CA GLU A 64 -2.10 -0.82 -5.51
C GLU A 64 -2.75 -0.77 -6.90
N ASP A 65 -3.92 -1.38 -7.06
CA ASP A 65 -4.74 -1.27 -8.28
C ASP A 65 -5.08 0.18 -8.62
N ALA A 66 -5.60 0.94 -7.65
CA ALA A 66 -6.00 2.32 -7.89
C ALA A 66 -4.82 3.19 -8.36
N LEU A 67 -3.64 3.00 -7.76
CA LEU A 67 -2.43 3.73 -8.14
C LEU A 67 -1.93 3.31 -9.52
N THR A 68 -1.82 2.01 -9.78
CA THR A 68 -1.31 1.48 -11.06
C THR A 68 -2.22 1.91 -12.19
N ASP A 69 -3.52 1.67 -12.02
CA ASP A 69 -4.54 1.90 -13.02
C ASP A 69 -4.70 3.40 -13.33
N THR A 70 -4.43 4.28 -12.36
CA THR A 70 -4.39 5.72 -12.61
C THR A 70 -3.28 6.09 -13.59
N LEU A 71 -2.06 5.54 -13.41
CA LEU A 71 -0.95 5.80 -14.33
C LEU A 71 -1.22 5.18 -15.71
N VAL A 72 -1.71 3.93 -15.73
CA VAL A 72 -2.08 3.20 -16.95
C VAL A 72 -3.13 3.96 -17.76
N ARG A 73 -4.22 4.40 -17.13
CA ARG A 73 -5.27 5.19 -17.81
C ARG A 73 -4.74 6.53 -18.30
N TRP A 74 -3.94 7.22 -17.49
CA TRP A 74 -3.34 8.49 -17.89
C TRP A 74 -2.47 8.31 -19.15
N HIS A 75 -1.52 7.36 -19.17
CA HIS A 75 -0.68 7.07 -20.34
C HIS A 75 -1.50 6.59 -21.55
N ARG A 76 -2.51 5.75 -21.34
CA ARG A 76 -3.43 5.31 -22.42
C ARG A 76 -4.15 6.50 -23.06
N MET A 77 -4.62 7.43 -22.24
CA MET A 77 -5.27 8.67 -22.70
C MET A 77 -4.29 9.68 -23.34
N GLN A 78 -2.98 9.51 -23.16
CA GLN A 78 -1.97 10.23 -23.96
C GLN A 78 -1.84 9.68 -25.39
N GLY A 79 -2.44 8.52 -25.67
CA GLY A 79 -2.29 7.79 -26.93
C GLY A 79 -1.07 6.86 -26.96
N GLU A 80 -0.36 6.72 -25.84
CA GLU A 80 0.82 5.87 -25.76
C GLU A 80 0.44 4.37 -25.81
N PRO A 81 1.28 3.51 -26.40
CA PRO A 81 1.13 2.07 -26.29
C PRO A 81 1.29 1.61 -24.83
N THR A 82 0.17 1.35 -24.15
CA THR A 82 0.13 1.11 -22.70
C THR A 82 -0.15 -0.36 -22.38
N LEU A 83 0.76 -1.02 -21.66
CA LEU A 83 0.60 -2.37 -21.12
C LEU A 83 0.59 -2.35 -19.59
N TRP A 84 -0.50 -2.83 -18.99
CA TRP A 84 -0.50 -3.28 -17.61
C TRP A 84 -0.64 -4.79 -17.60
N LEU A 85 0.44 -5.48 -17.25
CA LEU A 85 0.55 -6.94 -17.33
C LEU A 85 0.01 -7.59 -16.04
N PRO A 86 -1.12 -8.30 -16.09
CA PRO A 86 -1.65 -9.01 -14.93
C PRO A 86 -0.99 -10.37 -14.76
N GLY A 87 -1.00 -10.89 -13.54
CA GLY A 87 -0.64 -12.26 -13.24
C GLY A 87 -0.73 -12.57 -11.76
N GLU A 88 -0.63 -13.85 -11.38
CA GLU A 88 -0.68 -14.27 -9.97
C GLU A 88 0.51 -15.15 -9.57
N ASP A 89 0.79 -15.15 -8.27
CA ASP A 89 1.89 -15.91 -7.71
C ASP A 89 1.39 -17.17 -6.98
N HIS A 90 1.99 -18.31 -7.32
CA HIS A 90 1.82 -19.60 -6.64
C HIS A 90 2.12 -19.54 -5.15
N ALA A 91 2.96 -18.59 -4.70
CA ALA A 91 3.27 -18.27 -3.31
C ALA A 91 3.81 -19.44 -2.45
N GLY A 92 4.29 -20.52 -3.08
CA GLY A 92 4.99 -21.67 -2.47
C GLY A 92 4.49 -22.05 -1.07
N ILE A 93 5.32 -21.79 -0.06
CA ILE A 93 5.07 -22.06 1.37
C ILE A 93 3.81 -21.36 1.91
N ALA A 94 3.40 -20.22 1.38
CA ALA A 94 2.18 -19.53 1.85
C ALA A 94 0.94 -20.32 1.41
N THR A 95 0.88 -20.72 0.14
CA THR A 95 -0.20 -21.54 -0.39
C THR A 95 -0.20 -22.92 0.26
N GLN A 96 0.96 -23.55 0.41
CA GLN A 96 1.06 -24.84 1.11
C GLN A 96 0.54 -24.75 2.55
N ASN A 97 0.88 -23.70 3.29
CA ASN A 97 0.35 -23.49 4.65
C ASN A 97 -1.17 -23.33 4.69
N VAL A 98 -1.76 -22.61 3.74
CA VAL A 98 -3.22 -22.50 3.62
C VAL A 98 -3.82 -23.87 3.34
N MET A 99 -3.23 -24.63 2.42
CA MET A 99 -3.71 -25.96 2.06
C MET A 99 -3.60 -26.97 3.20
N GLU A 100 -2.53 -26.96 3.97
CA GLU A 100 -2.40 -27.80 5.17
C GLU A 100 -3.46 -27.45 6.23
N ARG A 101 -3.79 -26.16 6.41
CA ARG A 101 -4.88 -25.74 7.30
C ARG A 101 -6.25 -26.20 6.81
N GLU A 102 -6.50 -26.16 5.50
CA GLU A 102 -7.75 -26.70 4.93
C GLU A 102 -7.84 -28.23 5.09
N LEU A 103 -6.74 -28.96 4.85
CA LEU A 103 -6.69 -30.41 5.05
C LEU A 103 -6.89 -30.80 6.52
N ALA A 104 -6.34 -30.03 7.46
CA ALA A 104 -6.54 -30.28 8.88
C ALA A 104 -8.02 -30.20 9.30
N LYS A 105 -8.85 -29.37 8.64
CA LYS A 105 -10.31 -29.33 8.88
C LYS A 105 -11.02 -30.61 8.43
N GLU A 106 -10.43 -31.33 7.46
CA GLU A 106 -10.89 -32.65 7.01
C GLU A 106 -10.30 -33.79 7.85
N GLY A 107 -9.43 -33.49 8.83
CA GLY A 107 -8.71 -34.49 9.61
C GLY A 107 -7.59 -35.19 8.84
N LEU A 108 -7.11 -34.58 7.75
CA LEU A 108 -6.03 -35.09 6.90
C LEU A 108 -4.78 -34.24 7.02
N THR A 109 -3.63 -34.82 6.70
CA THR A 109 -2.35 -34.15 6.51
C THR A 109 -1.89 -34.27 5.06
N ARG A 110 -0.88 -33.48 4.66
CA ARG A 110 -0.26 -33.65 3.34
C ARG A 110 0.29 -35.07 3.14
N HIS A 111 0.84 -35.67 4.20
CA HIS A 111 1.45 -37.00 4.17
C HIS A 111 0.42 -38.11 3.89
N ASP A 112 -0.83 -37.94 4.33
CA ASP A 112 -1.91 -38.89 4.03
C ASP A 112 -2.26 -38.93 2.53
N LEU A 113 -1.99 -37.86 1.79
CA LEU A 113 -2.25 -37.74 0.35
C LEU A 113 -1.06 -38.13 -0.54
N GLY A 114 0.15 -38.10 0.02
CA GLY A 114 1.39 -38.12 -0.77
C GLY A 114 1.58 -36.85 -1.62
N ARG A 115 2.75 -36.70 -2.24
CA ARG A 115 3.12 -35.49 -3.00
C ARG A 115 2.18 -35.21 -4.17
N GLU A 116 1.97 -36.20 -5.05
CA GLU A 116 1.07 -36.04 -6.21
C GLU A 116 -0.37 -35.69 -5.81
N GLY A 117 -0.89 -36.37 -4.78
CA GLY A 117 -2.24 -36.12 -4.26
C GLY A 117 -2.37 -34.72 -3.63
N PHE A 118 -1.34 -34.26 -2.92
CA PHE A 118 -1.27 -32.92 -2.37
C PHE A 118 -1.22 -31.86 -3.48
N GLU A 119 -0.30 -31.98 -4.44
CA GLU A 119 -0.17 -31.05 -5.58
C GLU A 119 -1.47 -30.95 -6.38
N ALA A 120 -2.14 -32.09 -6.64
CA ALA A 120 -3.44 -32.11 -7.30
C ALA A 120 -4.52 -31.32 -6.52
N ARG A 121 -4.48 -31.39 -5.18
CA ARG A 121 -5.37 -30.61 -4.32
C ARG A 121 -5.03 -29.12 -4.36
N VAL A 122 -3.75 -28.74 -4.38
CA VAL A 122 -3.35 -27.33 -4.53
C VAL A 122 -3.80 -26.77 -5.88
N TRP A 123 -3.64 -27.50 -6.97
CA TRP A 123 -4.15 -27.08 -8.29
C TRP A 123 -5.67 -26.95 -8.34
N GLN A 124 -6.42 -27.75 -7.57
CA GLN A 124 -7.87 -27.56 -7.43
C GLN A 124 -8.19 -26.23 -6.75
N TRP A 125 -7.46 -25.88 -5.69
CA TRP A 125 -7.58 -24.60 -5.00
C TRP A 125 -7.26 -23.42 -5.93
N VAL A 126 -6.13 -23.46 -6.64
CA VAL A 126 -5.72 -22.42 -7.61
C VAL A 126 -6.81 -22.17 -8.65
N ARG A 127 -7.39 -23.23 -9.23
CA ARG A 127 -8.49 -23.12 -10.22
C ARG A 127 -9.77 -22.50 -9.67
N GLN A 128 -10.00 -22.57 -8.36
CA GLN A 128 -11.15 -21.93 -7.71
C GLN A 128 -10.88 -20.48 -7.33
N LEU A 129 -9.64 -20.16 -6.96
CA LEU A 129 -9.28 -18.87 -6.39
C LEU A 129 -8.93 -17.81 -7.45
N ARG A 130 -8.17 -18.16 -8.50
CA ARG A 130 -7.79 -17.20 -9.56
C ARG A 130 -9.00 -16.46 -10.15
N PRO A 131 -10.11 -17.13 -10.54
CA PRO A 131 -11.31 -16.43 -11.02
C PRO A 131 -11.91 -15.44 -10.02
N ARG A 132 -11.74 -15.67 -8.71
CA ARG A 132 -12.22 -14.75 -7.68
C ARG A 132 -11.31 -13.52 -7.58
N ILE A 133 -9.99 -13.71 -7.58
CA ILE A 133 -9.01 -12.61 -7.56
C ILE A 133 -9.26 -11.69 -8.77
N TYR A 134 -9.45 -12.27 -9.94
CA TYR A 134 -9.88 -11.56 -11.16
C TYR A 134 -11.14 -10.74 -10.97
N GLU A 135 -12.20 -11.34 -10.45
CA GLU A 135 -13.45 -10.63 -10.21
C GLU A 135 -13.25 -9.47 -9.23
N GLN A 136 -12.39 -9.64 -8.22
CA GLN A 136 -12.06 -8.56 -7.28
C GLN A 136 -11.39 -7.39 -7.99
N HIS A 137 -10.35 -7.61 -8.80
CA HIS A 137 -9.70 -6.55 -9.57
C HIS A 137 -10.67 -5.86 -10.56
N ARG A 138 -11.51 -6.64 -11.26
CA ARG A 138 -12.52 -6.12 -12.20
C ARG A 138 -13.50 -5.18 -11.50
N ARG A 139 -14.06 -5.60 -10.37
CA ARG A 139 -14.99 -4.79 -9.56
C ARG A 139 -14.34 -3.54 -8.96
N LEU A 140 -13.01 -3.52 -8.81
CA LEU A 140 -12.25 -2.33 -8.41
C LEU A 140 -11.84 -1.44 -9.61
N GLY A 141 -12.21 -1.84 -10.83
CA GLY A 141 -12.00 -1.05 -12.05
C GLY A 141 -10.61 -1.18 -12.67
N ALA A 142 -9.86 -2.23 -12.35
CA ALA A 142 -8.54 -2.47 -12.95
C ALA A 142 -8.64 -2.63 -14.48
N SER A 143 -7.94 -1.81 -15.25
CA SER A 143 -7.87 -1.86 -16.72
C SER A 143 -6.64 -2.61 -17.25
N ALA A 144 -6.29 -3.72 -16.58
CA ALA A 144 -5.19 -4.59 -16.93
C ALA A 144 -5.50 -5.39 -18.21
N ASP A 145 -4.46 -5.77 -18.94
CA ASP A 145 -4.61 -6.58 -20.15
C ASP A 145 -4.79 -8.06 -19.80
N TRP A 146 -6.02 -8.44 -19.47
CA TRP A 146 -6.37 -9.81 -19.09
C TRP A 146 -6.10 -10.87 -20.17
N SER A 147 -5.82 -10.47 -21.41
CA SER A 147 -5.43 -11.40 -22.47
C SER A 147 -3.99 -11.92 -22.32
N ARG A 148 -3.18 -11.24 -21.50
CA ARG A 148 -1.77 -11.54 -21.20
C ARG A 148 -1.57 -11.98 -19.75
N ASP A 149 -2.63 -12.48 -19.12
CA ASP A 149 -2.55 -12.99 -17.76
C ASP A 149 -1.59 -14.18 -17.64
N THR A 150 -0.76 -14.16 -16.58
CA THR A 150 0.24 -15.17 -16.28
C THR A 150 0.07 -15.78 -14.90
N PHE A 151 0.53 -17.01 -14.74
CA PHE A 151 0.70 -17.64 -13.42
C PHE A 151 2.14 -18.11 -13.26
N THR A 152 2.75 -17.92 -12.09
CA THR A 152 4.19 -18.23 -11.93
C THR A 152 4.55 -19.70 -12.20
N LEU A 153 3.60 -20.65 -12.19
CA LEU A 153 3.81 -22.05 -12.59
C LEU A 153 3.36 -22.38 -14.03
N ASP A 154 3.10 -21.40 -14.88
CA ASP A 154 2.80 -21.62 -16.28
C ASP A 154 4.03 -22.21 -17.01
N PRO A 155 3.86 -23.08 -18.02
CA PRO A 155 4.97 -23.80 -18.64
C PRO A 155 6.11 -22.91 -19.16
N HIS A 156 5.79 -21.72 -19.70
CA HIS A 156 6.79 -20.79 -20.21
C HIS A 156 7.60 -20.13 -19.08
N ILE A 157 6.96 -19.77 -17.95
CA ILE A 157 7.63 -19.24 -16.76
C ILE A 157 8.45 -20.34 -16.05
N VAL A 158 7.95 -21.58 -16.00
CA VAL A 158 8.73 -22.73 -15.49
C VAL A 158 10.03 -22.90 -16.28
N ARG A 159 9.97 -22.78 -17.62
CA ARG A 159 11.16 -22.82 -18.47
C ARG A 159 12.09 -21.64 -18.21
N ALA A 160 11.56 -20.43 -17.98
CA ALA A 160 12.34 -19.26 -17.57
C ALA A 160 13.10 -19.51 -16.27
N VAL A 161 12.41 -19.97 -15.23
CA VAL A 161 13.00 -20.29 -13.92
C VAL A 161 14.11 -21.34 -14.05
N ARG A 162 13.86 -22.42 -14.80
CA ARG A 162 14.87 -23.46 -15.06
C ARG A 162 16.07 -22.91 -15.83
N THR A 163 15.84 -22.03 -16.80
CA THR A 163 16.90 -21.36 -17.57
C THR A 163 17.76 -20.48 -16.69
N THR A 164 17.16 -19.65 -15.82
CA THR A 164 17.91 -18.84 -14.85
C THR A 164 18.73 -19.71 -13.91
N PHE A 165 18.15 -20.77 -13.35
CA PHE A 165 18.87 -21.69 -12.47
C PHE A 165 20.09 -22.30 -13.16
N VAL A 166 19.90 -22.88 -14.34
CA VAL A 166 20.97 -23.56 -15.09
C VAL A 166 22.08 -22.57 -15.49
N ASN A 167 21.72 -21.36 -15.92
CA ASN A 167 22.70 -20.33 -16.28
C ASN A 167 23.53 -19.91 -15.07
N LEU A 168 22.88 -19.59 -13.95
CA LEU A 168 23.57 -19.23 -12.70
C LEU A 168 24.45 -20.38 -12.20
N TYR A 169 23.99 -21.63 -12.31
CA TYR A 169 24.79 -22.81 -11.95
C TYR A 169 26.04 -22.94 -12.84
N ASN A 170 25.89 -22.77 -14.16
CA ASN A 170 27.01 -22.84 -15.10
C ASN A 170 28.04 -21.73 -14.87
N ASP A 171 27.60 -20.54 -14.45
CA ASP A 171 28.48 -19.43 -14.05
C ASP A 171 29.06 -19.60 -12.64
N GLY A 172 28.70 -20.70 -11.95
CA GLY A 172 29.10 -21.01 -10.58
C GLY A 172 28.52 -20.05 -9.53
N LEU A 173 27.48 -19.30 -9.88
CA LEU A 173 26.74 -18.44 -8.98
C LEU A 173 25.69 -19.20 -8.17
N ILE A 174 25.27 -20.39 -8.62
CA ILE A 174 24.53 -21.35 -7.80
C ILE A 174 25.45 -22.47 -7.35
N TYR A 175 25.38 -22.81 -6.07
CA TYR A 175 26.12 -23.93 -5.49
C TYR A 175 25.30 -24.63 -4.39
N ARG A 176 25.67 -25.88 -4.11
CA ARG A 176 25.16 -26.65 -2.98
C ARG A 176 26.21 -26.64 -1.87
N GLY A 177 25.80 -26.32 -0.64
CA GLY A 177 26.73 -26.20 0.48
C GLY A 177 26.07 -26.34 1.85
N LEU A 178 26.83 -26.87 2.81
CA LEU A 178 26.45 -26.96 4.22
C LEU A 178 26.61 -25.60 4.88
N ARG A 179 25.51 -25.04 5.38
CA ARG A 179 25.50 -23.79 6.15
C ARG A 179 24.43 -23.83 7.22
N MET A 180 24.57 -22.95 8.20
CA MET A 180 23.50 -22.66 9.15
C MET A 180 22.29 -22.07 8.41
N ILE A 181 21.12 -22.67 8.63
CA ILE A 181 19.85 -22.20 8.09
C ILE A 181 18.86 -21.94 9.21
N ASN A 182 17.89 -21.07 8.94
CA ASN A 182 16.71 -20.92 9.77
C ASN A 182 15.74 -22.07 9.43
N TRP A 183 15.53 -23.02 10.33
CA TRP A 183 14.61 -24.13 10.12
C TRP A 183 13.31 -23.93 10.90
N CYS A 184 12.18 -24.13 10.24
CA CYS A 184 10.90 -24.17 10.93
C CYS A 184 10.49 -25.62 11.21
N PRO A 185 10.52 -26.10 12.47
CA PRO A 185 10.19 -27.50 12.78
C PRO A 185 8.72 -27.82 12.48
N ARG A 186 7.83 -26.83 12.54
CA ARG A 186 6.41 -26.99 12.24
C ARG A 186 6.09 -27.03 10.73
N CYS A 187 6.81 -26.27 9.90
CA CYS A 187 6.63 -26.30 8.44
C CYS A 187 7.55 -27.32 7.75
N SER A 188 8.55 -27.83 8.47
CA SER A 188 9.59 -28.75 8.00
C SER A 188 10.29 -28.23 6.75
N THR A 189 10.77 -26.98 6.80
CA THR A 189 11.48 -26.33 5.69
C THR A 189 12.42 -25.26 6.18
N ALA A 190 13.49 -25.03 5.40
CA ALA A 190 14.34 -23.87 5.52
C ALA A 190 13.55 -22.57 5.27
N LEU A 191 13.95 -21.50 5.95
CA LEU A 191 13.47 -20.13 5.83
C LEU A 191 14.66 -19.23 5.46
N SER A 192 14.41 -18.19 4.66
CA SER A 192 15.38 -17.09 4.52
C SER A 192 15.38 -16.19 5.76
N ASP A 193 16.46 -15.43 5.97
CA ASP A 193 16.55 -14.47 7.08
C ASP A 193 15.39 -13.46 7.12
N LEU A 194 14.84 -13.14 5.95
CA LEU A 194 13.73 -12.20 5.83
C LEU A 194 12.37 -12.81 6.21
N GLU A 195 12.27 -14.14 6.32
CA GLU A 195 11.04 -14.86 6.71
C GLU A 195 10.99 -15.18 8.22
N VAL A 196 11.94 -14.62 9.00
CA VAL A 196 12.06 -14.77 10.46
C VAL A 196 11.71 -13.46 11.14
N GLU A 197 10.56 -13.41 11.81
CA GLU A 197 10.14 -12.29 12.64
C GLU A 197 10.74 -12.41 14.03
N HIS A 198 11.24 -11.31 14.58
CA HIS A 198 11.92 -11.31 15.86
C HIS A 198 11.05 -10.61 16.92
N GLU A 199 10.74 -11.32 17.99
CA GLU A 199 9.92 -10.82 19.11
C GLU A 199 10.70 -10.84 20.42
N GLU A 200 10.45 -9.87 21.30
CA GLU A 200 11.05 -9.86 22.65
C GLU A 200 10.29 -10.82 23.57
N GLU A 201 10.99 -11.79 24.15
CA GLU A 201 10.43 -12.77 25.07
C GLU A 201 11.15 -12.76 26.42
N GLU A 202 10.36 -12.94 27.49
CA GLU A 202 10.90 -13.15 28.83
C GLU A 202 11.45 -14.57 28.95
N ALA A 203 12.74 -14.67 29.30
CA ALA A 203 13.47 -15.90 29.50
C ALA A 203 14.29 -15.85 30.81
N GLN A 204 15.02 -16.93 31.07
CA GLN A 204 16.03 -16.98 32.12
C GLN A 204 17.41 -17.05 31.49
N LEU A 205 18.35 -16.28 32.02
CA LEU A 205 19.77 -16.40 31.72
C LEU A 205 20.42 -17.31 32.75
N TYR A 206 20.95 -18.43 32.30
CA TYR A 206 21.57 -19.47 33.13
C TYR A 206 23.08 -19.26 33.17
N TYR A 207 23.66 -19.23 34.37
CA TYR A 207 25.10 -19.14 34.59
C TYR A 207 25.65 -20.52 34.92
N VAL A 208 26.30 -21.16 33.95
CA VAL A 208 26.69 -22.58 34.02
C VAL A 208 28.21 -22.70 34.12
N ARG A 209 28.69 -23.46 35.10
CA ARG A 209 30.11 -23.65 35.39
C ARG A 209 30.68 -24.84 34.63
N TYR A 210 31.71 -24.61 33.81
CA TYR A 210 32.44 -25.63 33.06
C TYR A 210 33.79 -25.87 33.74
N PRO A 211 33.98 -26.99 34.46
CA PRO A 211 35.22 -27.25 35.21
C PRO A 211 36.44 -27.32 34.30
N VAL A 212 37.55 -26.69 34.70
CA VAL A 212 38.84 -26.81 33.99
C VAL A 212 39.41 -28.21 34.20
N VAL A 213 39.88 -28.85 33.14
CA VAL A 213 40.51 -30.16 33.19
C VAL A 213 42.01 -30.00 33.51
N GLY A 214 42.48 -30.67 34.56
CA GLY A 214 43.89 -30.69 34.96
C GLY A 214 44.71 -31.79 34.27
N GLU A 215 46.03 -31.80 34.51
CA GLU A 215 46.91 -32.87 33.99
C GLU A 215 46.41 -34.26 34.42
N GLY A 216 46.14 -35.12 33.44
CA GLY A 216 45.60 -36.48 33.66
C GLY A 216 44.07 -36.61 33.57
N GLY A 217 43.35 -35.58 33.11
CA GLY A 217 41.91 -35.66 32.79
C GLY A 217 40.98 -35.44 33.98
N MET A 218 41.50 -35.00 35.13
CA MET A 218 40.70 -34.80 36.34
C MET A 218 40.17 -33.35 36.43
N PRO A 219 38.87 -33.14 36.72
CA PRO A 219 38.32 -31.80 36.92
C PRO A 219 38.98 -31.09 38.11
N LEU A 220 39.41 -29.84 37.90
CA LEU A 220 39.90 -28.96 38.96
C LEU A 220 38.72 -28.27 39.68
N PRO A 221 38.92 -27.73 40.90
CA PRO A 221 37.93 -26.87 41.56
C PRO A 221 37.62 -25.59 40.78
N ASP A 222 38.49 -25.27 39.81
CA ASP A 222 38.46 -24.11 38.96
C ASP A 222 37.53 -24.33 37.76
N ALA A 223 36.82 -23.29 37.31
CA ALA A 223 35.83 -23.41 36.24
C ALA A 223 35.76 -22.13 35.41
N VAL A 224 35.25 -22.24 34.19
CA VAL A 224 34.80 -21.12 33.37
C VAL A 224 33.28 -21.07 33.44
N THR A 225 32.71 -19.99 33.95
CA THR A 225 31.25 -19.81 33.95
C THR A 225 30.81 -19.16 32.64
N VAL A 226 29.88 -19.78 31.93
CA VAL A 226 29.23 -19.23 30.72
C VAL A 226 27.82 -18.78 31.03
N ALA A 227 27.33 -17.77 30.31
CA ALA A 227 25.94 -17.33 30.39
C ALA A 227 25.18 -17.76 29.13
N THR A 228 24.01 -18.40 29.28
CA THR A 228 23.18 -18.82 28.15
C THR A 228 21.69 -18.75 28.44
N VAL A 229 20.89 -18.45 27.41
CA VAL A 229 19.42 -18.54 27.45
C VAL A 229 18.88 -19.90 26.98
N ARG A 230 19.74 -20.74 26.37
CA ARG A 230 19.38 -22.04 25.78
C ARG A 230 20.21 -23.18 26.40
N PRO A 231 20.04 -23.52 27.69
CA PRO A 231 20.81 -24.59 28.31
C PRO A 231 20.58 -25.94 27.61
N GLU A 232 19.46 -26.16 26.94
CA GLU A 232 19.22 -27.38 26.15
C GLU A 232 20.24 -27.61 25.03
N THR A 233 20.80 -26.53 24.48
CA THR A 233 21.79 -26.63 23.39
C THR A 233 23.19 -27.00 23.90
N MET A 234 23.43 -26.90 25.22
CA MET A 234 24.77 -27.13 25.79
C MET A 234 25.27 -28.55 25.55
N VAL A 235 24.36 -29.52 25.41
CA VAL A 235 24.72 -30.92 25.15
C VAL A 235 25.48 -31.08 23.83
N ALA A 236 25.35 -30.12 22.90
CA ALA A 236 26.07 -30.06 21.64
C ALA A 236 27.26 -29.09 21.63
N ASP A 237 27.69 -28.56 22.78
CA ASP A 237 28.84 -27.65 22.84
C ASP A 237 30.11 -28.34 22.36
N THR A 238 30.89 -27.58 21.58
CA THR A 238 32.20 -28.01 21.06
C THR A 238 33.33 -27.05 21.43
N GLY A 239 33.03 -25.96 22.15
CA GLY A 239 34.03 -25.05 22.70
C GLY A 239 33.45 -24.06 23.70
N VAL A 240 34.32 -23.29 24.34
CA VAL A 240 33.97 -22.09 25.10
C VAL A 240 34.79 -20.92 24.56
N ALA A 241 34.14 -19.85 24.13
CA ALA A 241 34.79 -18.67 23.57
C ALA A 241 34.88 -17.54 24.61
N VAL A 242 36.05 -16.92 24.68
CA VAL A 242 36.33 -15.74 25.51
C VAL A 242 36.95 -14.65 24.64
N HIS A 243 36.81 -13.38 25.04
CA HIS A 243 37.46 -12.29 24.30
C HIS A 243 38.98 -12.32 24.52
N PRO A 244 39.84 -12.15 23.49
CA PRO A 244 41.29 -12.26 23.64
C PRO A 244 41.92 -11.27 24.62
N GLU A 245 41.30 -10.09 24.78
CA GLU A 245 41.77 -9.04 25.68
C GLU A 245 41.12 -9.08 27.08
N ASP A 246 40.33 -10.11 27.40
CA ASP A 246 39.72 -10.24 28.71
C ASP A 246 40.70 -10.85 29.73
N GLU A 247 41.31 -9.98 30.56
CA GLU A 247 42.28 -10.36 31.60
C GLU A 247 41.75 -11.44 32.57
N ARG A 248 40.42 -11.62 32.69
CA ARG A 248 39.82 -12.65 33.55
C ARG A 248 40.06 -14.08 33.04
N TYR A 249 40.25 -14.23 31.73
CA TYR A 249 40.32 -15.54 31.06
C TYR A 249 41.63 -15.78 30.29
N GLU A 250 42.58 -14.84 30.32
CA GLU A 250 43.87 -14.95 29.62
C GLU A 250 44.60 -16.27 29.93
N ASP A 251 44.56 -16.72 31.19
CA ASP A 251 45.20 -17.97 31.63
C ASP A 251 44.42 -19.24 31.24
N ARG A 252 43.20 -19.09 30.71
CA ARG A 252 42.29 -20.18 30.30
C ARG A 252 42.31 -20.44 28.80
N ILE A 253 42.72 -19.48 28.00
CA ILE A 253 42.82 -19.64 26.54
C ILE A 253 43.73 -20.83 26.22
N GLY A 254 43.24 -21.77 25.40
CA GLY A 254 43.93 -23.00 25.03
C GLY A 254 43.90 -24.11 26.09
N ARG A 255 43.26 -23.90 27.25
CA ARG A 255 42.96 -24.99 28.20
C ARG A 255 41.70 -25.74 27.78
N THR A 256 41.53 -26.91 28.38
CA THR A 256 40.35 -27.75 28.20
C THR A 256 39.42 -27.61 29.41
N VAL A 257 38.11 -27.52 29.14
CA VAL A 257 37.05 -27.58 30.15
C VAL A 257 36.19 -28.81 29.92
N LEU A 258 35.51 -29.28 30.97
CA LEU A 258 34.57 -30.37 30.90
C LEU A 258 33.15 -29.82 30.71
N LEU A 259 32.44 -30.32 29.70
CA LEU A 259 31.02 -30.07 29.50
C LEU A 259 30.22 -30.74 30.63
N PRO A 260 29.50 -29.99 31.47
CA PRO A 260 28.65 -30.57 32.51
C PRO A 260 27.64 -31.56 31.93
N ILE A 261 27.26 -32.56 32.73
CA ILE A 261 26.34 -33.67 32.38
C ILE A 261 26.92 -34.64 31.33
N MET A 262 27.38 -34.14 30.18
CA MET A 262 27.86 -34.98 29.06
C MET A 262 29.28 -35.50 29.27
N GLY A 263 30.11 -34.79 30.06
CA GLY A 263 31.50 -35.19 30.33
C GLY A 263 32.44 -35.08 29.13
N ARG A 264 32.08 -34.31 28.10
CA ARG A 264 32.90 -34.04 26.91
C ARG A 264 34.00 -33.03 27.24
N GLU A 265 35.21 -33.22 26.70
CA GLU A 265 36.30 -32.25 26.81
C GLU A 265 36.17 -31.19 25.70
N LEU A 266 36.18 -29.90 26.08
CA LEU A 266 36.00 -28.76 25.18
C LEU A 266 37.20 -27.80 25.26
N PRO A 267 37.73 -27.30 24.13
CA PRO A 267 38.74 -26.26 24.14
C PRO A 267 38.16 -24.89 24.53
N VAL A 268 38.96 -24.07 25.20
CA VAL A 268 38.69 -22.63 25.38
C VAL A 268 39.40 -21.85 24.28
N VAL A 269 38.64 -21.16 23.43
CA VAL A 269 39.13 -20.40 22.27
C VAL A 269 39.00 -18.89 22.50
N ALA A 270 39.85 -18.11 21.84
CA ALA A 270 39.85 -16.65 21.94
C ALA A 270 39.24 -16.06 20.65
N ASP A 271 38.12 -15.34 20.76
CA ASP A 271 37.40 -14.77 19.61
C ASP A 271 36.93 -13.33 19.86
N ASP A 272 37.25 -12.43 18.92
CA ASP A 272 36.95 -10.99 19.00
C ASP A 272 35.44 -10.69 18.94
N SER A 273 34.59 -11.64 18.52
CA SER A 273 33.14 -11.43 18.52
C SER A 273 32.51 -11.48 19.92
N ILE A 274 33.25 -11.92 20.94
CA ILE A 274 32.76 -12.03 22.31
C ILE A 274 32.71 -10.65 22.98
N GLN A 275 31.57 -10.31 23.58
CA GLN A 275 31.38 -9.08 24.34
C GLN A 275 31.84 -9.29 25.79
N PRO A 276 32.95 -8.67 26.27
CA PRO A 276 33.45 -8.91 27.63
C PRO A 276 32.46 -8.49 28.73
N GLU A 277 31.68 -7.44 28.46
CA GLU A 277 30.71 -6.87 29.40
C GLU A 277 29.41 -7.69 29.51
N PHE A 278 29.14 -8.61 28.56
CA PHE A 278 27.91 -9.40 28.55
C PHE A 278 28.05 -10.68 29.38
N GLY A 279 27.11 -10.91 30.29
CA GLY A 279 27.08 -12.10 31.13
C GLY A 279 28.35 -12.24 31.96
N THR A 280 29.18 -13.22 31.63
CA THR A 280 30.48 -13.46 32.27
C THR A 280 31.68 -13.01 31.45
N GLY A 281 31.49 -12.65 30.18
CA GLY A 281 32.59 -12.50 29.20
C GLY A 281 33.06 -13.83 28.58
N ALA A 282 32.40 -14.94 28.91
CA ALA A 282 32.60 -16.25 28.31
C ALA A 282 31.27 -16.80 27.75
N LEU A 283 31.31 -17.33 26.52
CA LEU A 283 30.16 -17.86 25.79
C LEU A 283 30.37 -19.35 25.49
N LYS A 284 29.33 -20.17 25.69
CA LYS A 284 29.34 -21.55 25.17
C LYS A 284 29.28 -21.51 23.64
N VAL A 285 30.05 -22.34 22.94
CA VAL A 285 30.03 -22.41 21.48
C VAL A 285 29.34 -23.69 21.05
N THR A 286 28.16 -23.56 20.46
CA THR A 286 27.35 -24.65 19.91
C THR A 286 27.15 -24.48 18.40
N PRO A 287 28.14 -24.82 17.55
CA PRO A 287 28.07 -24.55 16.11
C PRO A 287 26.84 -25.15 15.42
N GLY A 288 26.26 -26.23 15.94
CA GLY A 288 25.07 -26.86 15.35
C GLY A 288 23.74 -26.15 15.60
N HIS A 289 23.67 -25.14 16.48
CA HIS A 289 22.39 -24.57 16.94
C HIS A 289 22.33 -23.04 17.07
N ASP A 290 23.39 -22.32 16.71
CA ASP A 290 23.40 -20.85 16.74
C ASP A 290 24.28 -20.27 15.60
N PRO A 291 23.82 -19.22 14.87
CA PRO A 291 24.59 -18.64 13.77
C PRO A 291 25.92 -17.98 14.18
N LEU A 292 25.99 -17.34 15.35
CA LEU A 292 27.23 -16.76 15.86
C LEU A 292 28.19 -17.88 16.24
N ASP A 293 27.69 -18.90 16.92
CA ASP A 293 28.50 -20.06 17.32
C ASP A 293 28.99 -20.86 16.11
N TRP A 294 28.19 -20.95 15.04
CA TRP A 294 28.60 -21.52 13.76
C TRP A 294 29.80 -20.75 13.19
N ASP A 295 29.72 -19.42 13.13
CA ASP A 295 30.80 -18.58 12.61
C ASP A 295 32.08 -18.70 13.48
N ILE A 296 31.95 -18.77 14.81
CA ILE A 296 33.08 -19.02 15.73
C ILE A 296 33.65 -20.42 15.48
N GLY A 297 32.81 -21.45 15.38
CA GLY A 297 33.22 -22.83 15.12
C GLY A 297 34.01 -22.97 13.82
N GLN A 298 33.59 -22.28 12.76
CA GLN A 298 34.31 -22.25 11.48
C GLN A 298 35.67 -21.53 11.60
N ARG A 299 35.77 -20.45 12.40
CA ARG A 299 37.04 -19.72 12.60
C ARG A 299 38.07 -20.52 13.39
N HIS A 300 37.62 -21.35 14.32
CA HIS A 300 38.48 -22.08 15.27
C HIS A 300 38.54 -23.60 15.04
N ASP A 301 37.98 -24.09 13.93
CA ASP A 301 37.97 -25.52 13.56
C ASP A 301 37.33 -26.40 14.64
N LEU A 302 36.20 -25.95 15.20
CA LEU A 302 35.42 -26.70 16.19
C LEU A 302 34.46 -27.66 15.50
N ASP A 303 34.27 -28.84 16.09
CA ASP A 303 33.30 -29.82 15.61
C ASP A 303 31.87 -29.24 15.57
N VAL A 304 31.05 -29.74 14.64
CA VAL A 304 29.63 -29.39 14.54
C VAL A 304 28.81 -30.59 15.02
N ILE A 305 28.17 -30.43 16.17
CA ILE A 305 27.25 -31.44 16.72
C ILE A 305 25.83 -30.88 16.67
N VAL A 306 24.90 -31.69 16.16
CA VAL A 306 23.48 -31.36 16.10
C VAL A 306 22.76 -32.27 17.08
N ALA A 307 22.24 -31.72 18.17
CA ALA A 307 21.48 -32.44 19.19
C ALA A 307 19.96 -32.29 19.06
N ILE A 308 19.48 -31.31 18.28
CA ILE A 308 18.07 -31.07 18.01
C ILE A 308 17.79 -31.44 16.54
N ASP A 309 16.83 -32.34 16.33
CA ASP A 309 16.42 -32.77 14.99
C ASP A 309 15.46 -31.79 14.29
N GLN A 310 15.09 -32.12 13.06
CA GLN A 310 14.20 -31.29 12.23
C GLN A 310 12.76 -31.19 12.77
N ASP A 311 12.36 -32.05 13.71
CA ASP A 311 11.04 -32.02 14.35
C ASP A 311 11.06 -31.20 15.65
N GLY A 312 12.21 -30.60 16.02
CA GLY A 312 12.38 -29.86 17.26
C GLY A 312 12.45 -30.78 18.49
N ARG A 313 12.97 -32.00 18.32
CA ARG A 313 13.20 -32.96 19.40
C ARG A 313 14.68 -33.25 19.57
N MET A 314 15.05 -33.64 20.78
CA MET A 314 16.41 -34.07 21.08
C MET A 314 16.70 -35.42 20.43
N ASN A 315 17.82 -35.55 19.72
CA ASN A 315 18.28 -36.81 19.12
C ASN A 315 19.25 -37.57 20.05
N ASP A 316 19.95 -38.57 19.52
CA ASP A 316 20.88 -39.42 20.26
C ASP A 316 22.13 -38.69 20.77
N GLU A 317 22.56 -37.59 20.13
CA GLU A 317 23.66 -36.74 20.61
C GLU A 317 23.33 -36.02 21.93
N ALA A 318 22.04 -35.91 22.26
CA ALA A 318 21.58 -35.33 23.53
C ALA A 318 21.69 -36.30 24.72
N GLY A 319 22.13 -37.54 24.51
CA GLY A 319 22.35 -38.53 25.57
C GLY A 319 21.09 -38.82 26.38
N PRO A 320 21.06 -38.55 27.70
CA PRO A 320 19.91 -38.89 28.56
C PRO A 320 18.61 -38.14 28.21
N TYR A 321 18.69 -37.12 27.37
CA TYR A 321 17.53 -36.30 26.97
C TYR A 321 16.95 -36.71 25.61
N GLU A 322 17.46 -37.78 24.98
CA GLU A 322 16.96 -38.29 23.70
C GLU A 322 15.43 -38.46 23.69
N GLY A 323 14.79 -37.97 22.63
CA GLY A 323 13.34 -38.04 22.41
C GLY A 323 12.52 -36.96 23.12
N MET A 324 13.10 -36.20 24.05
CA MET A 324 12.43 -35.05 24.69
C MET A 324 12.19 -33.92 23.68
N THR A 325 11.15 -33.13 23.91
CA THR A 325 11.04 -31.82 23.23
C THR A 325 12.10 -30.84 23.76
N VAL A 326 12.42 -29.82 22.97
CA VAL A 326 13.35 -28.75 23.36
C VAL A 326 13.02 -28.14 24.73
N ASP A 327 11.74 -27.87 25.01
CA ASP A 327 11.33 -27.29 26.30
C ASP A 327 11.43 -28.29 27.47
N GLU A 328 11.09 -29.56 27.24
CA GLU A 328 11.28 -30.63 28.24
C GLU A 328 12.77 -30.82 28.56
N ALA A 329 13.62 -30.84 27.53
CA ALA A 329 15.06 -30.95 27.67
C ALA A 329 15.66 -29.75 28.40
N ARG A 330 15.21 -28.52 28.07
CA ARG A 330 15.61 -27.29 28.78
C ARG A 330 15.34 -27.39 30.28
N ALA A 331 14.14 -27.85 30.66
CA ALA A 331 13.76 -28.01 32.05
C ALA A 331 14.57 -29.13 32.75
N ALA A 332 14.76 -30.27 32.08
CA ALA A 332 15.52 -31.40 32.63
C ALA A 332 17.00 -31.05 32.82
N ILE A 333 17.63 -30.43 31.82
CA ILE A 333 19.03 -30.01 31.88
C ILE A 333 19.23 -28.96 32.98
N ALA A 334 18.34 -27.97 33.09
CA ALA A 334 18.43 -26.98 34.16
C ALA A 334 18.40 -27.62 35.56
N HIS A 335 17.54 -28.63 35.76
CA HIS A 335 17.47 -29.39 37.00
C HIS A 335 18.74 -30.20 37.26
N ASP A 336 19.26 -30.92 36.26
CA ASP A 336 20.48 -31.72 36.40
C ASP A 336 21.73 -30.87 36.64
N LEU A 337 21.78 -29.65 36.08
CA LEU A 337 22.84 -28.68 36.37
C LEU A 337 22.78 -28.18 37.82
N GLU A 338 21.58 -27.97 38.37
CA GLU A 338 21.38 -27.58 39.77
C GLU A 338 21.78 -28.71 40.71
N ASP A 339 21.28 -29.93 40.47
CA ASP A 339 21.58 -31.13 41.25
C ASP A 339 23.07 -31.50 41.19
N GLY A 340 23.72 -31.29 40.04
CA GLY A 340 25.15 -31.47 39.84
C GLY A 340 26.03 -30.36 40.43
N GLY A 341 25.44 -29.26 40.90
CA GLY A 341 26.16 -28.10 41.43
C GLY A 341 26.94 -27.30 40.38
N PHE A 342 26.57 -27.45 39.10
CA PHE A 342 27.15 -26.71 37.97
C PHE A 342 26.40 -25.41 37.66
N LEU A 343 25.14 -25.29 38.09
CA LEU A 343 24.38 -24.04 38.00
C LEU A 343 24.79 -23.06 39.11
N GLU A 344 25.37 -21.92 38.73
CA GLU A 344 25.81 -20.90 39.68
C GLU A 344 24.65 -20.00 40.14
N LYS A 345 23.84 -19.54 39.18
CA LYS A 345 22.65 -18.73 39.39
C LYS A 345 21.81 -18.66 38.10
N THR A 346 20.58 -18.18 38.24
CA THR A 346 19.70 -17.79 37.13
C THR A 346 19.23 -16.36 37.32
N GLU A 347 19.06 -15.62 36.23
CA GLU A 347 18.58 -14.24 36.26
C GLU A 347 17.48 -14.03 35.21
N PRO A 348 16.41 -13.26 35.50
CA PRO A 348 15.45 -12.87 34.49
C PRO A 348 16.13 -12.10 33.36
N TYR A 349 15.82 -12.45 32.11
CA TYR A 349 16.41 -11.83 30.94
C TYR A 349 15.42 -11.75 29.80
N THR A 350 15.40 -10.63 29.09
CA THR A 350 14.57 -10.47 27.88
C THR A 350 15.49 -10.54 26.68
N HIS A 351 15.13 -11.36 25.70
CA HIS A 351 15.90 -11.48 24.46
C HIS A 351 14.99 -11.60 23.25
N SER A 352 15.60 -11.41 22.08
CA SER A 352 14.91 -11.49 20.81
C SER A 352 14.90 -12.93 20.29
N VAL A 353 13.70 -13.50 20.11
CA VAL A 353 13.47 -14.86 19.61
C VAL A 353 12.99 -14.79 18.17
N GLY A 354 13.61 -15.56 17.29
CA GLY A 354 13.18 -15.72 15.90
C GLY A 354 11.99 -16.66 15.78
N ARG A 355 10.92 -16.18 15.14
CA ARG A 355 9.67 -16.92 14.87
C ARG A 355 9.38 -16.94 13.37
N CYS A 356 8.80 -18.03 12.91
CA CYS A 356 8.39 -18.17 11.52
C CYS A 356 7.22 -17.23 11.22
N GLU A 357 7.38 -16.27 10.29
CA GLU A 357 6.35 -15.29 9.91
C GLU A 357 4.99 -15.93 9.56
N ARG A 358 5.00 -17.15 8.99
CA ARG A 358 3.77 -17.84 8.54
C ARG A 358 2.99 -18.49 9.68
N CYS A 359 3.69 -19.01 10.69
CA CYS A 359 3.13 -19.98 11.63
C CYS A 359 3.47 -19.77 13.09
N ASP A 360 4.30 -18.77 13.39
CA ASP A 360 4.64 -18.32 14.73
C ASP A 360 5.45 -19.33 15.57
N ALA A 361 5.81 -20.48 15.00
CA ALA A 361 6.71 -21.43 15.65
C ALA A 361 8.12 -20.83 15.78
N VAL A 362 8.77 -21.10 16.91
CA VAL A 362 10.18 -20.74 17.15
C VAL A 362 11.04 -21.39 16.07
N VAL A 363 11.91 -20.59 15.47
CA VAL A 363 12.86 -21.02 14.44
C VAL A 363 14.05 -21.68 15.12
N GLU A 364 14.42 -22.86 14.62
CA GLU A 364 15.62 -23.57 15.07
C GLU A 364 16.75 -23.33 14.06
N PRO A 365 17.89 -22.76 14.46
CA PRO A 365 19.07 -22.74 13.63
C PRO A 365 19.62 -24.17 13.48
N LEU A 366 19.75 -24.67 12.26
CA LEU A 366 20.33 -26.00 11.99
C LEU A 366 21.31 -25.94 10.82
N PRO A 367 22.44 -26.68 10.85
CA PRO A 367 23.27 -26.86 9.68
C PRO A 367 22.57 -27.79 8.68
N SER A 368 22.46 -27.34 7.43
CA SER A 368 21.81 -28.11 6.37
C SER A 368 22.52 -27.90 5.03
N GLU A 369 22.64 -28.97 4.24
CA GLU A 369 23.03 -28.84 2.85
C GLU A 369 21.87 -28.27 2.05
N GLN A 370 22.06 -27.08 1.51
CA GLN A 370 21.05 -26.36 0.73
C GLN A 370 21.67 -25.80 -0.55
N TRP A 371 20.81 -25.34 -1.46
CA TRP A 371 21.17 -24.61 -2.66
C TRP A 371 21.18 -23.10 -2.39
N TRP A 372 22.24 -22.44 -2.85
CA TRP A 372 22.51 -21.03 -2.56
C TRP A 372 22.81 -20.25 -3.84
N VAL A 373 22.38 -19.00 -3.89
CA VAL A 373 22.85 -18.01 -4.85
C VAL A 373 23.96 -17.19 -4.22
N ALA A 374 25.16 -17.27 -4.79
CA ALA A 374 26.35 -16.51 -4.42
C ALA A 374 26.26 -15.05 -4.91
N VAL A 375 25.51 -14.22 -4.20
CA VAL A 375 25.19 -12.84 -4.63
C VAL A 375 26.41 -11.92 -4.74
N ASN A 376 27.46 -12.22 -3.97
CA ASN A 376 28.70 -11.44 -3.94
C ASN A 376 29.81 -12.02 -4.82
N LYS A 377 29.64 -13.23 -5.37
CA LYS A 377 30.61 -13.83 -6.27
C LYS A 377 30.63 -13.06 -7.59
N GLU A 378 31.83 -12.73 -8.06
CA GLU A 378 32.01 -12.09 -9.35
C GLU A 378 31.75 -13.09 -10.49
N TYR A 379 30.90 -12.69 -11.44
CA TYR A 379 30.69 -13.43 -12.70
C TYR A 379 31.28 -12.68 -13.91
N ALA A 380 31.60 -11.41 -13.74
CA ALA A 380 32.42 -10.61 -14.65
C ALA A 380 33.41 -9.77 -13.82
N PRO A 381 34.54 -9.30 -14.38
CA PRO A 381 35.57 -8.59 -13.61
C PRO A 381 35.02 -7.39 -12.83
N GLY A 382 35.03 -7.48 -11.49
CA GLY A 382 34.51 -6.44 -10.59
C GLY A 382 32.97 -6.36 -10.48
N VAL A 383 32.25 -7.33 -11.06
CA VAL A 383 30.78 -7.34 -11.11
C VAL A 383 30.23 -8.62 -10.48
N SER A 384 29.49 -8.44 -9.38
CA SER A 384 28.65 -9.45 -8.75
C SER A 384 27.18 -9.09 -8.94
N LEU A 385 26.25 -9.99 -8.57
CA LEU A 385 24.82 -9.67 -8.64
C LEU A 385 24.51 -8.45 -7.75
N ALA A 386 25.01 -8.45 -6.51
CA ALA A 386 24.80 -7.37 -5.55
C ALA A 386 25.40 -6.05 -6.02
N SER A 387 26.65 -6.05 -6.53
CA SER A 387 27.30 -4.82 -6.98
C SER A 387 26.64 -4.23 -8.23
N ALA A 388 26.17 -5.07 -9.16
CA ALA A 388 25.41 -4.64 -10.33
C ALA A 388 24.09 -3.95 -9.95
N ALA A 389 23.35 -4.51 -8.98
CA ALA A 389 22.12 -3.91 -8.47
C ALA A 389 22.38 -2.57 -7.77
N SER A 390 23.38 -2.49 -6.89
CA SER A 390 23.78 -1.23 -6.25
C SER A 390 24.18 -0.17 -7.30
N ALA A 391 24.93 -0.57 -8.34
CA ALA A 391 25.33 0.33 -9.43
C ALA A 391 24.12 0.85 -10.22
N ALA A 392 23.14 0.00 -10.54
CA ALA A 392 21.93 0.41 -11.27
C ALA A 392 21.16 1.55 -10.59
N ILE A 393 21.13 1.56 -9.25
CA ILE A 393 20.53 2.66 -8.48
C ILE A 393 21.47 3.87 -8.39
N ARG A 394 22.75 3.66 -8.10
CA ARG A 394 23.74 4.75 -7.93
C ARG A 394 23.97 5.54 -9.22
N ASP A 395 23.92 4.87 -10.36
CA ASP A 395 24.08 5.44 -11.70
C ASP A 395 22.77 6.03 -12.25
N GLU A 396 21.69 6.03 -11.44
CA GLU A 396 20.36 6.52 -11.80
C GLU A 396 19.74 5.85 -13.04
N ARG A 397 20.23 4.65 -13.41
CA ARG A 397 19.59 3.82 -14.46
C ARG A 397 18.20 3.36 -14.01
N ILE A 398 18.04 3.12 -12.72
CA ILE A 398 16.75 2.87 -12.07
C ILE A 398 16.48 4.00 -11.07
N ARG A 399 15.39 4.73 -11.28
CA ARG A 399 14.95 5.81 -10.39
C ARG A 399 14.06 5.26 -9.28
N ILE A 400 14.35 5.58 -8.02
CA ILE A 400 13.49 5.22 -6.88
C ILE A 400 12.64 6.43 -6.44
N VAL A 401 11.33 6.23 -6.32
CA VAL A 401 10.36 7.23 -5.87
C VAL A 401 9.62 6.70 -4.62
N PRO A 402 9.65 7.41 -3.48
CA PRO A 402 10.39 8.64 -3.21
C PRO A 402 11.91 8.39 -3.04
N GLY A 403 12.74 9.34 -3.50
CA GLY A 403 14.21 9.18 -3.54
C GLY A 403 14.89 8.82 -2.22
N ARG A 404 14.27 9.13 -1.07
CA ARG A 404 14.78 8.72 0.25
C ARG A 404 14.89 7.20 0.44
N MET A 405 14.11 6.40 -0.30
CA MET A 405 14.12 4.94 -0.19
C MET A 405 15.31 4.30 -0.90
N ALA A 406 16.00 5.04 -1.78
CA ALA A 406 17.22 4.56 -2.42
C ALA A 406 18.31 4.20 -1.39
N ARG A 407 18.44 4.97 -0.30
CA ARG A 407 19.38 4.64 0.78
C ARG A 407 19.05 3.31 1.45
N THR A 408 17.77 3.03 1.68
CA THR A 408 17.33 1.78 2.30
C THR A 408 17.61 0.59 1.38
N PHE A 409 17.36 0.74 0.08
CA PHE A 409 17.71 -0.27 -0.92
C PHE A 409 19.22 -0.54 -0.94
N LEU A 410 20.03 0.52 -1.07
CA LEU A 410 21.50 0.42 -1.15
C LEU A 410 22.12 -0.19 0.11
N ASN A 411 21.65 0.23 1.30
CA ASN A 411 22.14 -0.35 2.55
C ASN A 411 21.89 -1.87 2.62
N TRP A 412 20.81 -2.35 2.04
CA TRP A 412 20.51 -3.78 2.01
C TRP A 412 21.34 -4.51 0.96
N THR A 413 21.44 -3.98 -0.27
CA THR A 413 22.22 -4.63 -1.33
C THR A 413 23.72 -4.67 -1.00
N ASP A 414 24.24 -3.64 -0.34
CA ASP A 414 25.67 -3.56 0.05
C ASP A 414 26.05 -4.54 1.18
N ASN A 415 25.06 -5.06 1.93
CA ASN A 415 25.28 -6.02 3.03
C ASN A 415 24.65 -7.39 2.75
N LEU A 416 24.28 -7.66 1.49
CA LEU A 416 23.53 -8.85 1.13
C LEU A 416 24.37 -10.12 1.31
N ARG A 417 23.83 -11.12 2.00
CA ARG A 417 24.43 -12.46 2.13
C ARG A 417 23.90 -13.39 1.04
N ASP A 418 24.62 -14.49 0.80
CA ASP A 418 24.18 -15.51 -0.16
C ASP A 418 22.76 -15.99 0.19
N TRP A 419 21.95 -16.17 -0.83
CA TRP A 419 20.52 -16.43 -0.66
C TRP A 419 20.25 -17.92 -0.74
N CYS A 420 19.69 -18.51 0.32
CA CYS A 420 19.18 -19.88 0.33
C CYS A 420 17.94 -19.99 -0.57
N ILE A 421 18.04 -20.74 -1.66
CA ILE A 421 16.99 -20.85 -2.70
C ILE A 421 16.24 -22.18 -2.68
N SER A 422 16.74 -23.22 -2.01
CA SER A 422 16.00 -24.48 -1.86
C SER A 422 15.00 -24.42 -0.71
N ARG A 423 13.91 -25.18 -0.86
CA ARG A 423 12.83 -25.33 0.12
C ARG A 423 12.31 -26.76 0.09
N GLN A 424 12.09 -27.34 1.27
CA GLN A 424 11.59 -28.72 1.45
C GLN A 424 10.05 -28.77 1.38
N LEU A 425 9.51 -28.06 0.40
CA LEU A 425 8.07 -27.94 0.16
C LEU A 425 7.66 -28.88 -0.98
N TRP A 426 6.37 -29.14 -1.09
CA TRP A 426 5.81 -29.93 -2.21
C TRP A 426 5.19 -29.04 -3.28
N TRP A 427 4.96 -27.76 -2.98
CA TRP A 427 4.39 -26.79 -3.91
C TRP A 427 5.41 -25.73 -4.31
N GLY A 428 5.73 -25.65 -5.60
CA GLY A 428 6.68 -24.70 -6.18
C GLY A 428 7.41 -25.25 -7.40
N HIS A 429 8.42 -24.53 -7.88
CA HIS A 429 9.26 -24.98 -8.99
C HIS A 429 10.27 -26.01 -8.49
N GLN A 430 10.13 -27.28 -8.89
CA GLN A 430 11.12 -28.30 -8.54
C GLN A 430 12.49 -27.96 -9.14
N ILE A 431 13.56 -28.11 -8.35
CA ILE A 431 14.92 -27.77 -8.76
C ILE A 431 15.33 -28.64 -9.97
N PRO A 432 15.88 -28.06 -11.06
CA PRO A 432 16.23 -28.80 -12.27
C PRO A 432 17.60 -29.50 -12.14
N VAL A 433 17.71 -30.40 -11.17
CA VAL A 433 18.90 -31.20 -10.89
C VAL A 433 18.50 -32.67 -10.78
N TRP A 434 19.28 -33.57 -11.38
CA TRP A 434 19.06 -35.02 -11.34
C TRP A 434 20.28 -35.76 -10.82
N TYR A 435 20.04 -36.75 -9.97
CA TYR A 435 21.06 -37.62 -9.40
C TYR A 435 20.94 -39.02 -9.98
N CYS A 436 22.09 -39.62 -10.28
CA CYS A 436 22.20 -41.03 -10.65
C CYS A 436 22.99 -41.79 -9.59
N ASP A 437 22.68 -43.06 -9.37
CA ASP A 437 23.39 -43.95 -8.43
C ASP A 437 24.89 -44.10 -8.74
N CYS A 438 25.32 -43.80 -9.97
CA CYS A 438 26.74 -43.73 -10.32
C CYS A 438 27.47 -42.51 -9.74
N GLY A 439 26.78 -41.64 -9.00
CA GLY A 439 27.30 -40.41 -8.39
C GLY A 439 27.30 -39.20 -9.32
N THR A 440 26.79 -39.33 -10.55
CA THR A 440 26.70 -38.20 -11.48
C THR A 440 25.49 -37.32 -11.15
N MET A 441 25.75 -36.02 -10.99
CA MET A 441 24.73 -34.97 -10.90
C MET A 441 24.59 -34.27 -12.25
N THR A 442 23.36 -34.11 -12.73
CA THR A 442 23.04 -33.43 -13.99
C THR A 442 22.20 -32.19 -13.69
N VAL A 443 22.55 -31.05 -14.26
CA VAL A 443 21.78 -29.80 -14.15
C VAL A 443 21.36 -29.40 -15.56
N ALA A 444 20.06 -29.32 -15.84
CA ALA A 444 19.55 -29.22 -17.21
C ALA A 444 18.21 -28.48 -17.30
N ILE A 445 18.02 -27.68 -18.37
CA ILE A 445 16.77 -26.96 -18.60
C ILE A 445 15.65 -27.94 -18.98
N GLU A 446 15.94 -28.93 -19.82
CA GLU A 446 14.99 -29.99 -20.19
C GLU A 446 15.23 -31.23 -19.32
N ASP A 447 14.19 -32.02 -19.09
CA ASP A 447 14.31 -33.26 -18.32
C ASP A 447 15.19 -34.26 -19.07
N PRO A 448 16.29 -34.75 -18.47
CA PRO A 448 17.10 -35.80 -19.07
C PRO A 448 16.38 -37.15 -19.03
N ASP A 449 16.43 -37.94 -20.11
CA ASP A 449 15.90 -39.31 -20.11
C ASP A 449 16.86 -40.33 -19.47
N VAL A 450 18.16 -40.03 -19.51
CA VAL A 450 19.23 -40.92 -19.05
C VAL A 450 20.40 -40.14 -18.46
N CYS A 451 21.15 -40.79 -17.57
CA CYS A 451 22.41 -40.26 -17.05
C CYS A 451 23.46 -40.10 -18.16
N ALA A 452 24.01 -38.89 -18.32
CA ALA A 452 25.04 -38.60 -19.32
C ALA A 452 26.36 -39.38 -19.13
N SER A 453 26.62 -39.91 -17.92
CA SER A 453 27.86 -40.63 -17.59
C SER A 453 27.75 -42.14 -17.82
N CYS A 454 26.71 -42.79 -17.28
CA CYS A 454 26.56 -44.25 -17.32
C CYS A 454 25.43 -44.76 -18.23
N GLY A 455 24.60 -43.88 -18.79
CA GLY A 455 23.46 -44.25 -19.65
C GLY A 455 22.28 -44.89 -18.92
N SER A 456 22.27 -44.89 -17.57
CA SER A 456 21.14 -45.39 -16.78
C SER A 456 19.91 -44.50 -16.97
N ALA A 457 18.73 -45.11 -17.12
CA ALA A 457 17.44 -44.41 -17.05
C ALA A 457 16.98 -44.18 -15.59
N GLU A 458 17.61 -44.84 -14.62
CA GLU A 458 17.35 -44.64 -13.20
C GLU A 458 18.06 -43.36 -12.73
N ILE A 459 17.39 -42.24 -12.92
CA ILE A 459 17.79 -40.93 -12.41
C ILE A 459 16.64 -40.34 -11.59
N ARG A 460 16.97 -39.66 -10.49
CA ARG A 460 15.98 -39.02 -9.60
C ARG A 460 16.19 -37.51 -9.62
N GLN A 461 15.12 -36.76 -9.83
CA GLN A 461 15.18 -35.30 -9.71
C GLN A 461 15.34 -34.90 -8.23
N GLU A 462 15.98 -33.75 -7.99
CA GLU A 462 15.99 -33.08 -6.71
C GLU A 462 14.55 -32.88 -6.21
N GLU A 463 14.29 -33.26 -4.97
CA GLU A 463 12.93 -33.21 -4.42
C GLU A 463 12.56 -31.80 -3.93
N ASP A 464 13.57 -31.02 -3.56
CA ASP A 464 13.43 -29.62 -3.17
C ASP A 464 12.82 -28.77 -4.29
N VAL A 465 12.03 -27.79 -3.88
CA VAL A 465 11.54 -26.73 -4.76
C VAL A 465 12.29 -25.44 -4.50
N LEU A 466 12.21 -24.52 -5.46
CA LEU A 466 12.78 -23.19 -5.34
C LEU A 466 11.89 -22.31 -4.44
N ASP A 467 12.56 -21.40 -3.74
CA ASP A 467 11.95 -20.24 -3.09
C ASP A 467 11.02 -19.51 -4.07
N THR A 468 9.81 -19.16 -3.63
CA THR A 468 8.85 -18.40 -4.45
C THR A 468 9.49 -17.14 -5.01
N TRP A 469 10.26 -16.42 -4.19
CA TRP A 469 10.94 -15.20 -4.61
C TRP A 469 11.96 -15.43 -5.74
N PHE A 470 12.45 -16.66 -5.93
CA PHE A 470 13.27 -17.01 -7.08
C PHE A 470 12.48 -16.88 -8.38
N SER A 471 11.25 -17.38 -8.41
CA SER A 471 10.37 -17.27 -9.58
C SER A 471 9.81 -15.86 -9.77
N SER A 472 9.29 -15.23 -8.71
CA SER A 472 8.65 -13.90 -8.81
C SER A 472 9.65 -12.83 -9.23
N ALA A 473 10.95 -13.00 -8.93
CA ALA A 473 12.02 -12.13 -9.39
C ALA A 473 12.19 -12.08 -10.91
N LEU A 474 11.57 -13.00 -11.67
CA LEU A 474 11.65 -13.01 -13.12
C LEU A 474 10.52 -12.24 -13.81
N ALA A 475 9.46 -11.86 -13.09
CA ALA A 475 8.21 -11.33 -13.65
C ALA A 475 8.40 -10.25 -14.76
N PRO A 476 9.29 -9.25 -14.61
CA PRO A 476 9.48 -8.21 -15.63
C PRO A 476 9.91 -8.72 -17.02
N HIS A 477 10.53 -9.90 -17.11
CA HIS A 477 10.99 -10.47 -18.38
C HIS A 477 10.36 -11.84 -18.68
N SER A 478 10.11 -12.70 -17.69
CA SER A 478 9.46 -14.01 -17.91
C SER A 478 8.04 -13.86 -18.45
N ASP A 479 7.29 -12.89 -17.90
CA ASP A 479 5.88 -12.72 -18.22
C ASP A 479 5.70 -12.09 -19.60
N LEU A 480 6.75 -11.45 -20.11
CA LEU A 480 6.84 -10.98 -21.49
C LEU A 480 7.36 -12.08 -22.44
N GLY A 481 7.76 -13.24 -21.93
CA GLY A 481 8.11 -14.42 -22.73
C GLY A 481 9.60 -14.81 -22.75
N TRP A 482 10.47 -14.15 -21.96
CA TRP A 482 11.82 -14.66 -21.73
C TRP A 482 11.76 -16.08 -21.15
N PRO A 483 12.56 -17.05 -21.60
CA PRO A 483 13.84 -16.92 -22.30
C PRO A 483 13.74 -16.89 -23.84
N ASP A 484 12.54 -16.89 -24.41
CA ASP A 484 12.37 -16.75 -25.85
C ASP A 484 12.38 -15.26 -26.27
N ASP A 485 12.82 -14.98 -27.50
CA ASP A 485 12.83 -13.63 -28.08
C ASP A 485 11.44 -13.28 -28.66
N THR A 486 10.48 -12.99 -27.77
CA THR A 486 9.11 -12.65 -28.15
C THR A 486 8.98 -11.20 -28.66
N GLU A 487 7.84 -10.87 -29.28
CA GLU A 487 7.54 -9.48 -29.65
C GLU A 487 7.27 -8.60 -28.42
N ASP A 488 6.51 -9.11 -27.45
CA ASP A 488 6.21 -8.40 -26.21
C ASP A 488 7.46 -8.11 -25.39
N LEU A 489 8.41 -9.07 -25.28
CA LEU A 489 9.69 -8.86 -24.60
C LEU A 489 10.50 -7.74 -25.27
N ARG A 490 10.66 -7.77 -26.59
CA ARG A 490 11.42 -6.74 -27.30
C ARG A 490 10.82 -5.34 -27.23
N TYR A 491 9.49 -5.26 -27.12
CA TYR A 491 8.79 -3.99 -27.18
C TYR A 491 8.58 -3.39 -25.78
N PHE A 492 8.12 -4.18 -24.81
CA PHE A 492 7.72 -3.69 -23.49
C PHE A 492 8.81 -3.82 -22.41
N TYR A 493 9.94 -4.46 -22.68
CA TYR A 493 11.10 -4.50 -21.80
C TYR A 493 12.18 -3.46 -22.20
N PRO A 494 12.84 -2.78 -21.24
CA PRO A 494 12.56 -2.79 -19.80
C PRO A 494 11.20 -2.14 -19.51
N THR A 495 10.53 -2.54 -18.43
CA THR A 495 9.26 -1.90 -18.10
C THR A 495 9.48 -0.44 -17.72
N THR A 496 8.47 0.40 -17.94
CA THR A 496 8.60 1.83 -17.65
C THR A 496 8.63 2.08 -16.15
N ASP A 497 7.60 1.58 -15.48
CA ASP A 497 7.42 1.72 -14.04
C ASP A 497 7.27 0.34 -13.38
N MET A 498 7.53 0.32 -12.08
CA MET A 498 7.23 -0.79 -11.18
C MET A 498 6.75 -0.23 -9.86
N GLN A 499 5.50 -0.47 -9.48
CA GLN A 499 4.98 -0.03 -8.18
C GLN A 499 4.86 -1.18 -7.20
N MET A 500 5.03 -0.88 -5.90
CA MET A 500 4.78 -1.85 -4.83
C MET A 500 4.76 -1.20 -3.44
N GLY A 501 4.24 -1.94 -2.46
CA GLY A 501 4.47 -1.67 -1.04
C GLY A 501 5.96 -1.76 -0.68
N TYR A 502 6.44 -0.89 0.21
CA TYR A 502 7.85 -0.92 0.61
C TYR A 502 8.26 -2.18 1.37
N ASP A 503 7.29 -2.94 1.88
CA ASP A 503 7.51 -4.19 2.62
C ASP A 503 8.12 -5.29 1.74
N ILE A 504 7.85 -5.28 0.44
CA ILE A 504 8.43 -6.23 -0.53
C ILE A 504 9.65 -5.68 -1.29
N MET A 505 10.22 -4.56 -0.86
CA MET A 505 11.42 -3.98 -1.46
C MET A 505 12.61 -4.97 -1.49
N PHE A 506 12.82 -5.70 -0.40
CA PHE A 506 13.94 -6.64 -0.29
C PHE A 506 13.64 -8.01 -0.90
N PHE A 507 12.41 -8.48 -0.69
CA PHE A 507 11.95 -9.77 -1.17
C PHE A 507 11.79 -9.82 -2.69
N TRP A 508 11.34 -8.71 -3.29
CA TRP A 508 10.92 -8.71 -4.68
C TRP A 508 11.64 -7.67 -5.53
N CYS A 509 11.55 -6.37 -5.20
CA CYS A 509 12.20 -5.32 -6.00
C CYS A 509 13.68 -5.62 -6.22
N ALA A 510 14.41 -5.88 -5.14
CA ALA A 510 15.83 -6.12 -5.23
C ALA A 510 16.14 -7.40 -6.02
N ARG A 511 15.37 -8.49 -5.82
CA ARG A 511 15.55 -9.74 -6.57
C ARG A 511 15.28 -9.58 -8.06
N MET A 512 14.26 -8.81 -8.44
CA MET A 512 14.00 -8.44 -9.84
C MET A 512 15.17 -7.67 -10.46
N VAL A 513 15.79 -6.76 -9.71
CA VAL A 513 16.99 -6.05 -10.19
C VAL A 513 18.16 -7.01 -10.39
N LEU A 514 18.42 -7.90 -9.44
CA LEU A 514 19.50 -8.90 -9.56
C LEU A 514 19.33 -9.77 -10.81
N PHE A 515 18.13 -10.34 -11.00
CA PHE A 515 17.87 -11.29 -12.07
C PHE A 515 17.56 -10.65 -13.41
N GLY A 516 16.96 -9.46 -13.45
CA GLY A 516 16.80 -8.68 -14.69
C GLY A 516 18.17 -8.35 -15.29
N LEU A 517 19.05 -7.73 -14.49
CA LEU A 517 20.42 -7.39 -14.91
C LEU A 517 21.18 -8.62 -15.39
N TYR A 518 21.08 -9.74 -14.66
CA TYR A 518 21.75 -10.97 -15.03
C TYR A 518 21.16 -11.59 -16.31
N ASN A 519 19.87 -11.92 -16.35
CA ASN A 519 19.25 -12.66 -17.46
C ASN A 519 19.24 -11.86 -18.77
N MET A 520 19.13 -10.53 -18.69
CA MET A 520 18.99 -9.66 -19.86
C MET A 520 20.31 -9.02 -20.33
N ARG A 521 21.44 -9.32 -19.65
CA ARG A 521 22.78 -8.80 -19.98
C ARG A 521 23.20 -8.97 -21.45
N GLU A 522 22.78 -10.06 -22.08
CA GLU A 522 23.12 -10.36 -23.48
C GLU A 522 22.06 -9.84 -24.47
N HIS A 523 20.84 -9.59 -23.99
CA HIS A 523 19.69 -9.18 -24.81
C HIS A 523 19.62 -7.66 -24.97
N ALA A 524 20.07 -6.89 -23.98
CA ALA A 524 19.97 -5.43 -23.99
C ALA A 524 21.18 -4.75 -23.32
N PRO A 525 22.31 -4.53 -24.03
CA PRO A 525 23.50 -3.89 -23.46
C PRO A 525 23.28 -2.47 -22.90
N GLU A 526 22.24 -1.77 -23.37
CA GLU A 526 21.83 -0.44 -22.89
C GLU A 526 20.55 -0.50 -22.02
N GLY A 527 19.99 -1.70 -21.75
CA GLY A 527 18.65 -1.89 -21.19
C GLY A 527 18.47 -3.19 -20.40
N ASP A 528 19.50 -3.64 -19.69
CA ASP A 528 19.50 -4.83 -18.82
C ASP A 528 18.70 -4.65 -17.51
N ILE A 529 18.27 -3.43 -17.20
CA ILE A 529 17.44 -3.14 -16.03
C ILE A 529 16.03 -3.71 -16.20
N PRO A 530 15.38 -4.25 -15.16
CA PRO A 530 14.01 -4.74 -15.28
C PRO A 530 12.97 -3.62 -15.49
N PHE A 531 13.22 -2.45 -14.91
CA PHE A 531 12.33 -1.29 -14.94
C PHE A 531 13.11 0.02 -14.82
N ARG A 532 12.57 1.12 -15.36
CA ARG A 532 13.20 2.45 -15.30
C ARG A 532 12.90 3.19 -14.00
N THR A 533 11.69 3.08 -13.47
CA THR A 533 11.29 3.72 -12.20
C THR A 533 10.65 2.71 -11.25
N VAL A 534 11.00 2.79 -9.96
CA VAL A 534 10.33 2.07 -8.88
C VAL A 534 9.55 3.05 -8.01
N ILE A 535 8.26 2.79 -7.83
CA ILE A 535 7.33 3.60 -7.08
C ILE A 535 6.95 2.86 -5.80
N PHE A 536 7.55 3.25 -4.67
CA PHE A 536 7.22 2.69 -3.37
C PHE A 536 6.10 3.49 -2.71
N HIS A 537 5.04 2.78 -2.36
CA HIS A 537 3.97 3.30 -1.53
C HIS A 537 4.00 2.70 -0.11
N GLY A 538 3.32 3.37 0.83
CA GLY A 538 3.15 2.83 2.17
C GLY A 538 2.03 1.80 2.24
N LEU A 539 1.84 1.24 3.44
CA LEU A 539 0.83 0.24 3.73
C LEU A 539 -0.46 0.88 4.25
N ILE A 540 -1.59 0.23 3.95
CA ILE A 540 -2.86 0.58 4.59
C ILE A 540 -2.91 -0.07 5.97
N ARG A 541 -3.14 0.77 6.97
CA ARG A 541 -3.31 0.38 8.37
C ARG A 541 -4.77 0.53 8.75
N ASP A 542 -5.18 -0.21 9.78
CA ASP A 542 -6.50 -0.05 10.36
C ASP A 542 -6.69 1.34 11.00
N ALA A 543 -7.89 1.65 11.47
CA ALA A 543 -8.21 2.93 12.09
C ALA A 543 -7.31 3.27 13.30
N ASN A 544 -6.76 2.26 13.98
CA ASN A 544 -5.86 2.43 15.12
C ASN A 544 -4.40 2.65 14.69
N GLY A 545 -4.06 2.38 13.42
CA GLY A 545 -2.69 2.48 12.89
C GLY A 545 -1.91 1.16 13.02
N VAL A 546 -2.60 0.04 13.23
CA VAL A 546 -1.98 -1.29 13.25
C VAL A 546 -1.95 -1.84 11.81
N LYS A 547 -0.86 -2.53 11.44
CA LYS A 547 -0.77 -3.24 10.15
C LYS A 547 -1.94 -4.22 10.04
N MET A 548 -2.65 -4.19 8.91
CA MET A 548 -3.72 -5.15 8.64
C MET A 548 -3.12 -6.54 8.42
N ALA A 549 -3.62 -7.54 9.13
CA ALA A 549 -3.18 -8.93 9.01
C ALA A 549 -4.34 -9.88 9.26
N LYS A 550 -4.44 -10.94 8.43
CA LYS A 550 -5.51 -11.96 8.55
C LYS A 550 -5.53 -12.59 9.95
N SER A 551 -4.36 -12.85 10.54
CA SER A 551 -4.19 -13.38 11.90
C SER A 551 -4.79 -12.49 12.99
N ARG A 552 -4.83 -11.17 12.79
CA ARG A 552 -5.37 -10.19 13.74
C ARG A 552 -6.86 -9.90 13.55
N GLY A 553 -7.49 -10.44 12.49
CA GLY A 553 -8.90 -10.22 12.18
C GLY A 553 -9.27 -8.78 11.84
N ASN A 554 -8.29 -7.90 11.57
CA ASN A 554 -8.49 -6.48 11.26
C ASN A 554 -8.41 -6.16 9.74
N VAL A 555 -8.52 -7.19 8.89
CA VAL A 555 -8.53 -7.05 7.42
C VAL A 555 -9.93 -6.67 6.95
N VAL A 556 -10.02 -5.65 6.11
CA VAL A 556 -11.24 -5.26 5.42
C VAL A 556 -11.18 -5.77 3.98
N ASN A 557 -12.22 -6.47 3.53
CA ASN A 557 -12.35 -6.86 2.13
C ASN A 557 -12.60 -5.59 1.28
N PRO A 558 -11.79 -5.32 0.25
CA PRO A 558 -11.95 -4.14 -0.58
C PRO A 558 -13.29 -4.10 -1.30
N LEU A 559 -13.89 -5.27 -1.61
CA LEU A 559 -15.21 -5.33 -2.23
C LEU A 559 -16.36 -4.98 -1.28
N ASP A 560 -16.19 -5.16 0.03
CA ASP A 560 -17.21 -4.72 1.00
C ASP A 560 -17.24 -3.19 1.04
N ALA A 561 -16.05 -2.56 1.09
CA ALA A 561 -15.92 -1.11 1.05
C ALA A 561 -16.40 -0.53 -0.30
N ALA A 562 -15.95 -1.09 -1.42
CA ALA A 562 -16.41 -0.68 -2.75
C ALA A 562 -17.91 -0.93 -2.94
N GLY A 563 -18.45 -2.04 -2.44
CA GLY A 563 -19.89 -2.33 -2.50
C GLY A 563 -20.74 -1.34 -1.70
N GLN A 564 -20.23 -0.85 -0.56
CA GLN A 564 -20.93 0.12 0.28
C GLN A 564 -20.87 1.55 -0.28
N TYR A 565 -19.75 1.95 -0.88
CA TYR A 565 -19.47 3.34 -1.25
C TYR A 565 -19.39 3.61 -2.76
N GLY A 566 -19.22 2.58 -3.58
CA GLY A 566 -18.79 2.64 -4.98
C GLY A 566 -17.27 2.48 -5.12
N ALA A 567 -16.84 1.80 -6.18
CA ALA A 567 -15.44 1.61 -6.53
C ALA A 567 -14.72 2.94 -6.78
N ASP A 568 -15.38 3.92 -7.41
CA ASP A 568 -14.79 5.25 -7.61
C ASP A 568 -14.50 5.97 -6.29
N ALA A 569 -15.44 5.91 -5.34
CA ALA A 569 -15.27 6.52 -4.03
C ALA A 569 -14.14 5.85 -3.25
N PHE A 570 -14.07 4.52 -3.34
CA PHE A 570 -12.99 3.72 -2.79
C PHE A 570 -11.62 4.15 -3.32
N ARG A 571 -11.46 4.18 -4.65
CA ARG A 571 -10.21 4.58 -5.32
C ARG A 571 -9.80 6.00 -4.96
N PHE A 572 -10.73 6.96 -5.09
CA PHE A 572 -10.47 8.37 -4.79
C PHE A 572 -10.04 8.58 -3.33
N ALA A 573 -10.72 7.91 -2.39
CA ALA A 573 -10.35 7.99 -0.97
C ALA A 573 -8.93 7.47 -0.76
N LEU A 574 -8.60 6.26 -1.20
CA LEU A 574 -7.27 5.67 -0.96
C LEU A 574 -6.15 6.49 -1.61
N LEU A 575 -6.34 6.97 -2.83
CA LEU A 575 -5.35 7.81 -3.53
C LEU A 575 -5.11 9.16 -2.85
N THR A 576 -6.15 9.77 -2.28
CA THR A 576 -6.03 11.06 -1.57
C THR A 576 -5.57 10.93 -0.11
N MET A 577 -5.42 9.70 0.39
CA MET A 577 -5.06 9.41 1.79
C MET A 577 -3.55 9.36 2.07
N GLY A 578 -2.74 9.06 1.07
CA GLY A 578 -1.31 8.82 1.25
C GLY A 578 -0.42 9.81 0.51
N THR A 579 0.80 9.94 1.02
CA THR A 579 1.97 10.39 0.24
C THR A 579 2.82 9.14 -0.02
N LEU A 580 3.45 9.03 -1.19
CA LEU A 580 4.31 7.88 -1.50
C LEU A 580 5.37 7.62 -0.42
N GLY A 581 5.57 6.34 -0.11
CA GLY A 581 6.40 5.85 0.99
C GLY A 581 5.93 6.21 2.40
N GLN A 582 4.66 6.55 2.63
CA GLN A 582 4.06 6.71 3.97
C GLN A 582 2.82 5.86 4.14
N ASP A 583 2.69 5.26 5.31
CA ASP A 583 1.51 4.47 5.68
C ASP A 583 0.28 5.35 5.86
N MET A 584 -0.89 4.76 5.64
CA MET A 584 -2.16 5.48 5.67
C MET A 584 -3.24 4.80 6.52
N LYS A 585 -3.96 5.66 7.24
CA LYS A 585 -5.15 5.42 8.08
C LYS A 585 -6.42 5.05 7.32
N TYR A 586 -6.89 3.80 7.24
CA TYR A 586 -8.26 3.57 6.73
C TYR A 586 -9.31 4.26 7.62
N THR A 587 -10.14 5.14 7.04
CA THR A 587 -11.24 5.81 7.76
C THR A 587 -12.51 5.90 6.93
N GLU A 588 -13.65 5.60 7.57
CA GLU A 588 -14.97 5.61 6.93
C GLU A 588 -15.39 7.01 6.47
N ASP A 589 -15.07 8.05 7.24
CA ASP A 589 -15.40 9.45 6.91
C ASP A 589 -14.85 9.87 5.53
N ARG A 590 -13.67 9.36 5.14
CA ARG A 590 -13.08 9.66 3.83
C ARG A 590 -13.80 8.95 2.70
N MET A 591 -14.25 7.72 2.92
CA MET A 591 -15.08 6.99 1.96
C MET A 591 -16.43 7.72 1.74
N VAL A 592 -17.05 8.19 2.83
CA VAL A 592 -18.28 9.00 2.76
C VAL A 592 -18.04 10.29 1.99
N ALA A 593 -16.94 11.00 2.26
CA ALA A 593 -16.59 12.23 1.54
C ALA A 593 -16.40 11.99 0.03
N ALA A 594 -15.68 10.93 -0.35
CA ALA A 594 -15.46 10.55 -1.74
C ALA A 594 -16.76 10.16 -2.46
N ARG A 595 -17.66 9.41 -1.81
CA ARG A 595 -19.00 9.10 -2.33
C ARG A 595 -19.82 10.38 -2.55
N ASN A 596 -19.78 11.30 -1.59
CA ASN A 596 -20.49 12.57 -1.70
C ASN A 596 -19.95 13.41 -2.87
N PHE A 597 -18.65 13.34 -3.16
CA PHE A 597 -18.05 13.96 -4.35
C PHE A 597 -18.56 13.34 -5.65
N ALA A 598 -18.57 12.00 -5.77
CA ALA A 598 -19.16 11.34 -6.93
C ALA A 598 -20.62 11.79 -7.17
N ASN A 599 -21.41 11.88 -6.10
CA ASN A 599 -22.80 12.34 -6.20
C ASN A 599 -22.92 13.84 -6.51
N LYS A 600 -22.01 14.69 -6.04
CA LYS A 600 -21.96 16.12 -6.41
C LYS A 600 -21.65 16.27 -7.90
N LEU A 601 -20.65 15.54 -8.40
CA LEU A 601 -20.28 15.52 -9.82
C LEU A 601 -21.45 15.05 -10.70
N TRP A 602 -22.14 13.98 -10.28
CA TRP A 602 -23.35 13.48 -10.92
C TRP A 602 -24.44 14.54 -11.03
N ASN A 603 -24.74 15.23 -9.93
CA ASN A 603 -25.77 16.26 -9.89
C ASN A 603 -25.41 17.50 -10.71
N THR A 604 -24.15 17.92 -10.68
CA THR A 604 -23.64 19.01 -11.52
C THR A 604 -23.80 18.67 -13.00
N THR A 605 -23.37 17.47 -13.41
CA THR A 605 -23.46 17.04 -14.81
C THR A 605 -24.92 16.86 -15.24
N ARG A 606 -25.77 16.28 -14.38
CA ARG A 606 -27.22 16.17 -14.60
C ARG A 606 -27.87 17.53 -14.85
N TYR A 607 -27.51 18.55 -14.08
CA TYR A 607 -27.99 19.90 -14.31
C TYR A 607 -27.58 20.43 -15.69
N VAL A 608 -26.32 20.25 -16.08
CA VAL A 608 -25.83 20.71 -17.40
C VAL A 608 -26.50 19.96 -18.55
N LEU A 609 -26.62 18.63 -18.48
CA LEU A 609 -27.33 17.83 -19.48
C LEU A 609 -28.80 18.27 -19.64
N MET A 610 -29.46 18.64 -18.54
CA MET A 610 -30.82 19.19 -18.62
C MET A 610 -30.88 20.53 -19.36
N GLN A 611 -29.83 21.36 -19.30
CA GLN A 611 -29.76 22.60 -20.07
C GLN A 611 -29.40 22.37 -21.55
N LEU A 612 -28.68 21.28 -21.84
CA LEU A 612 -28.26 20.89 -23.18
C LEU A 612 -29.29 20.03 -23.93
N GLU A 613 -30.39 19.61 -23.30
CA GLU A 613 -31.40 18.71 -23.89
C GLU A 613 -31.85 19.24 -25.28
N GLY A 614 -31.60 18.45 -26.33
CA GLY A 614 -31.93 18.78 -27.72
C GLY A 614 -30.98 19.77 -28.40
N ARG A 615 -29.81 20.06 -27.83
CA ARG A 615 -28.83 21.02 -28.32
C ARG A 615 -27.48 20.36 -28.59
N LEU A 616 -26.82 20.79 -29.65
CA LEU A 616 -25.40 20.58 -29.90
C LEU A 616 -24.67 21.90 -29.65
N VAL A 617 -23.60 21.85 -28.86
CA VAL A 617 -22.78 23.02 -28.55
C VAL A 617 -21.39 22.88 -29.12
N LYS A 618 -20.89 24.00 -29.66
CA LYS A 618 -19.48 24.11 -30.08
C LYS A 618 -18.63 24.52 -28.89
N ARG A 619 -17.39 24.03 -28.85
CA ARG A 619 -16.43 24.45 -27.83
C ARG A 619 -16.18 25.97 -27.90
N PRO A 620 -15.92 26.62 -26.75
CA PRO A 620 -15.45 27.99 -26.74
C PRO A 620 -14.09 28.07 -27.46
N HIS A 621 -13.87 29.16 -28.18
CA HIS A 621 -12.61 29.43 -28.88
C HIS A 621 -11.94 30.68 -28.28
N ALA A 622 -10.61 30.66 -28.12
CA ALA A 622 -9.88 31.75 -27.46
C ALA A 622 -10.06 33.12 -28.13
N ALA A 623 -10.38 33.13 -29.43
CA ALA A 623 -10.70 34.37 -30.17
C ALA A 623 -12.00 35.05 -29.68
N ASP A 624 -12.92 34.30 -29.06
CA ASP A 624 -14.19 34.81 -28.56
C ASP A 624 -14.09 35.29 -27.11
N ARG A 625 -12.90 35.24 -26.49
CA ARG A 625 -12.67 35.57 -25.07
C ARG A 625 -13.24 36.92 -24.66
N ASP A 626 -13.09 37.95 -25.50
CA ASP A 626 -13.58 39.30 -25.20
C ASP A 626 -15.12 39.40 -25.23
N THR A 627 -15.79 38.37 -25.77
CA THR A 627 -17.26 38.26 -25.78
C THR A 627 -17.81 37.48 -24.60
N LEU A 628 -16.94 36.83 -23.82
CA LEU A 628 -17.31 36.05 -22.64
C LEU A 628 -17.40 36.95 -21.41
N ALA A 629 -18.32 36.61 -20.50
CA ALA A 629 -18.40 37.33 -19.23
C ALA A 629 -17.22 37.01 -18.33
N LEU A 630 -17.03 37.81 -17.29
CA LEU A 630 -15.94 37.66 -16.33
C LEU A 630 -15.87 36.25 -15.73
N GLU A 631 -16.98 35.67 -15.30
CA GLU A 631 -17.01 34.32 -14.70
C GLU A 631 -16.70 33.21 -15.72
N ASP A 632 -17.03 33.39 -17.00
CA ASP A 632 -16.70 32.45 -18.08
C ASP A 632 -15.18 32.45 -18.34
N ARG A 633 -14.60 33.65 -18.49
CA ARG A 633 -13.16 33.84 -18.69
C ARG A 633 -12.34 33.31 -17.53
N TRP A 634 -12.81 33.59 -16.32
CA TRP A 634 -12.21 33.07 -15.08
C TRP A 634 -12.17 31.55 -15.10
N LEU A 635 -13.30 30.87 -15.30
CA LEU A 635 -13.35 29.42 -15.22
C LEU A 635 -12.49 28.75 -16.30
N LEU A 636 -12.47 29.29 -17.53
CA LEU A 636 -11.60 28.79 -18.60
C LEU A 636 -10.11 28.97 -18.28
N SER A 637 -9.73 30.10 -17.69
CA SER A 637 -8.35 30.33 -17.22
C SER A 637 -7.94 29.35 -16.11
N ARG A 638 -8.86 29.09 -15.17
CA ARG A 638 -8.66 28.15 -14.06
C ARG A 638 -8.54 26.72 -14.54
N LEU A 639 -9.39 26.30 -15.50
CA LEU A 639 -9.31 24.99 -16.13
C LEU A 639 -7.94 24.78 -16.80
N GLU A 640 -7.47 25.75 -17.59
CA GLU A 640 -6.17 25.62 -18.26
C GLU A 640 -5.00 25.54 -17.27
N GLY A 641 -5.10 26.26 -16.14
CA GLY A 641 -4.14 26.12 -15.04
C GLY A 641 -4.19 24.72 -14.41
N LEU A 642 -5.39 24.20 -14.17
CA LEU A 642 -5.59 22.85 -13.63
C LEU A 642 -5.01 21.77 -14.57
N GLU A 643 -5.23 21.86 -15.87
CA GLU A 643 -4.71 20.90 -16.86
C GLU A 643 -3.17 20.81 -16.78
N GLY A 644 -2.48 21.94 -16.76
CA GLY A 644 -1.03 21.98 -16.64
C GLY A 644 -0.52 21.46 -15.29
N GLU A 645 -1.23 21.80 -14.20
CA GLU A 645 -0.88 21.34 -12.86
C GLU A 645 -1.07 19.83 -12.71
N VAL A 646 -2.19 19.28 -13.15
CA VAL A 646 -2.49 17.84 -13.07
C VAL A 646 -1.51 17.02 -13.89
N ASP A 647 -1.20 17.41 -15.12
CA ASP A 647 -0.21 16.72 -15.96
C ASP A 647 1.17 16.69 -15.28
N SER A 648 1.59 17.83 -14.71
CA SER A 648 2.86 17.93 -13.97
C SER A 648 2.87 17.07 -12.70
N LEU A 649 1.76 17.01 -11.97
CA LEU A 649 1.63 16.22 -10.75
C LEU A 649 1.66 14.71 -11.05
N LEU A 650 1.00 14.27 -12.12
CA LEU A 650 1.03 12.86 -12.56
C LEU A 650 2.43 12.44 -13.01
N GLN A 651 3.14 13.28 -13.78
CA GLN A 651 4.56 13.06 -14.13
C GLN A 651 5.47 12.96 -12.90
N ALA A 652 5.11 13.64 -11.81
CA ALA A 652 5.83 13.59 -10.54
C ALA A 652 5.35 12.48 -9.60
N TYR A 653 4.45 11.59 -10.04
CA TYR A 653 3.80 10.54 -9.26
C TYR A 653 3.02 11.07 -8.03
N GLN A 654 2.59 12.33 -8.06
CA GLN A 654 1.79 12.98 -7.01
C GLN A 654 0.27 12.81 -7.26
N VAL A 655 -0.15 11.56 -7.49
CA VAL A 655 -1.53 11.21 -7.85
C VAL A 655 -2.57 11.74 -6.85
N GLY A 656 -2.29 11.61 -5.56
CA GLY A 656 -3.19 12.10 -4.50
C GLY A 656 -3.37 13.62 -4.51
N GLU A 657 -2.35 14.40 -4.90
CA GLU A 657 -2.46 15.85 -5.03
C GLU A 657 -3.21 16.23 -6.31
N ALA A 658 -2.94 15.54 -7.42
CA ALA A 658 -3.69 15.73 -8.67
C ALA A 658 -5.19 15.52 -8.43
N ALA A 659 -5.56 14.44 -7.75
CA ALA A 659 -6.94 14.15 -7.37
C ALA A 659 -7.59 15.24 -6.52
N ARG A 660 -6.86 15.80 -5.54
CA ARG A 660 -7.34 16.92 -4.71
C ARG A 660 -7.55 18.19 -5.52
N ARG A 661 -6.63 18.54 -6.42
CA ARG A 661 -6.76 19.71 -7.30
C ARG A 661 -7.97 19.61 -8.22
N ILE A 662 -8.20 18.44 -8.82
CA ILE A 662 -9.37 18.19 -9.65
C ILE A 662 -10.65 18.29 -8.83
N HIS A 663 -10.69 17.68 -7.65
CA HIS A 663 -11.82 17.78 -6.73
C HIS A 663 -12.14 19.23 -6.38
N ASP A 664 -11.14 19.99 -5.95
CA ASP A 664 -11.32 21.38 -5.52
C ASP A 664 -11.84 22.26 -6.66
N PHE A 665 -11.36 22.05 -7.88
CA PHE A 665 -11.87 22.75 -9.05
C PHE A 665 -13.32 22.36 -9.37
N LEU A 666 -13.62 21.06 -9.50
CA LEU A 666 -14.95 20.58 -9.89
C LEU A 666 -16.03 20.88 -8.84
N TRP A 667 -15.68 20.80 -7.56
CA TRP A 667 -16.59 21.11 -6.47
C TRP A 667 -16.62 22.61 -6.17
N ASN A 668 -15.49 23.17 -5.74
CA ASN A 668 -15.45 24.47 -5.09
C ASN A 668 -15.47 25.63 -6.09
N GLU A 669 -15.03 25.43 -7.34
CA GLU A 669 -15.03 26.48 -8.38
C GLU A 669 -16.20 26.30 -9.36
N LEU A 670 -16.29 25.13 -10.00
CA LEU A 670 -17.34 24.85 -10.98
C LEU A 670 -18.72 24.77 -10.33
N ALA A 671 -18.92 23.85 -9.38
CA ALA A 671 -20.26 23.56 -8.88
C ALA A 671 -20.78 24.61 -7.88
N ASP A 672 -19.91 25.11 -6.99
CA ASP A 672 -20.32 26.05 -5.93
C ASP A 672 -20.41 27.50 -6.41
N TRP A 673 -19.67 27.90 -7.44
CA TRP A 673 -19.71 29.25 -8.01
C TRP A 673 -20.25 29.28 -9.42
N TYR A 674 -19.52 28.75 -10.40
CA TYR A 674 -19.84 29.00 -11.80
C TYR A 674 -21.23 28.48 -12.22
N VAL A 675 -21.60 27.27 -11.80
CA VAL A 675 -22.94 26.71 -12.04
C VAL A 675 -24.04 27.57 -11.40
N GLU A 676 -23.80 28.13 -10.21
CA GLU A 676 -24.79 28.99 -9.56
C GLU A 676 -24.89 30.37 -10.20
N MET A 677 -23.77 30.95 -10.64
CA MET A 677 -23.75 32.24 -11.33
C MET A 677 -24.37 32.15 -12.73
N SER A 678 -24.01 31.13 -13.50
CA SER A 678 -24.53 30.91 -14.86
C SER A 678 -26.04 30.71 -14.92
N LYS A 679 -26.68 30.18 -13.85
CA LYS A 679 -28.15 30.07 -13.75
C LYS A 679 -28.86 31.40 -13.95
N VAL A 680 -28.27 32.52 -13.53
CA VAL A 680 -28.88 33.85 -13.67
C VAL A 680 -28.91 34.23 -15.15
N ARG A 681 -27.76 34.18 -15.82
CA ARG A 681 -27.62 34.51 -17.25
C ARG A 681 -28.42 33.59 -18.15
N LEU A 682 -28.45 32.28 -17.85
CA LEU A 682 -29.25 31.30 -18.59
C LEU A 682 -30.76 31.60 -18.51
N ARG A 683 -31.26 32.04 -17.34
CA ARG A 683 -32.67 32.45 -17.18
C ARG A 683 -33.00 33.74 -17.94
N GLU A 684 -32.01 34.60 -18.14
CA GLU A 684 -32.12 35.84 -18.91
C GLU A 684 -31.95 35.62 -20.43
N GLY A 685 -31.70 34.38 -20.86
CA GLY A 685 -31.63 33.98 -22.26
C GLY A 685 -30.23 34.02 -22.87
N ASP A 686 -29.18 34.25 -22.08
CA ASP A 686 -27.80 34.14 -22.55
C ASP A 686 -27.34 32.67 -22.55
N GLU A 687 -27.12 32.11 -23.74
CA GLU A 687 -26.73 30.71 -23.92
C GLU A 687 -25.20 30.48 -23.91
N ARG A 688 -24.38 31.54 -23.91
CA ARG A 688 -22.90 31.41 -23.90
C ARG A 688 -22.37 30.51 -22.77
N PRO A 689 -22.92 30.54 -21.53
CA PRO A 689 -22.47 29.65 -20.47
C PRO A 689 -22.60 28.15 -20.80
N LEU A 690 -23.50 27.75 -21.70
CA LEU A 690 -23.69 26.33 -22.06
C LEU A 690 -22.45 25.73 -22.72
N ALA A 691 -21.82 26.49 -23.63
CA ALA A 691 -20.59 26.06 -24.29
C ALA A 691 -19.43 25.91 -23.29
N VAL A 692 -19.32 26.85 -22.35
CA VAL A 692 -18.28 26.83 -21.30
C VAL A 692 -18.54 25.68 -20.32
N LEU A 693 -19.78 25.51 -19.82
CA LEU A 693 -20.15 24.40 -18.93
C LEU A 693 -19.84 23.04 -19.56
N ALA A 694 -20.20 22.85 -20.84
CA ALA A 694 -19.96 21.59 -21.55
C ALA A 694 -18.47 21.34 -21.75
N HIS A 695 -17.70 22.36 -22.13
CA HIS A 695 -16.25 22.27 -22.28
C HIS A 695 -15.53 21.94 -20.97
N VAL A 696 -15.87 22.65 -19.89
CA VAL A 696 -15.24 22.46 -18.58
C VAL A 696 -15.60 21.10 -17.99
N LEU A 697 -16.84 20.63 -18.16
CA LEU A 697 -17.21 19.28 -17.72
C LEU A 697 -16.50 18.20 -18.54
N ASP A 698 -16.41 18.34 -19.87
CA ASP A 698 -15.69 17.37 -20.71
C ASP A 698 -14.22 17.23 -20.27
N HIS A 699 -13.51 18.34 -20.11
CA HIS A 699 -12.12 18.33 -19.68
C HIS A 699 -11.97 17.85 -18.23
N GLY A 700 -12.83 18.35 -17.32
CA GLY A 700 -12.83 17.94 -15.92
C GLY A 700 -13.08 16.45 -15.71
N LEU A 701 -14.02 15.85 -16.47
CA LEU A 701 -14.32 14.42 -16.42
C LEU A 701 -13.13 13.59 -16.95
N ARG A 702 -12.46 14.04 -18.03
CA ARG A 702 -11.25 13.39 -18.54
C ARG A 702 -10.07 13.45 -17.57
N LEU A 703 -9.85 14.61 -16.94
CA LEU A 703 -8.81 14.75 -15.92
C LEU A 703 -9.05 13.81 -14.73
N LEU A 704 -10.31 13.64 -14.32
CA LEU A 704 -10.70 12.78 -13.20
C LEU A 704 -10.76 11.29 -13.57
N HIS A 705 -10.89 10.95 -14.84
CA HIS A 705 -11.14 9.57 -15.30
C HIS A 705 -10.10 8.55 -14.83
N PRO A 706 -8.78 8.83 -14.85
CA PRO A 706 -7.80 7.90 -14.30
C PRO A 706 -8.06 7.49 -12.83
N ILE A 707 -8.68 8.37 -12.05
CA ILE A 707 -8.89 8.21 -10.61
C ILE A 707 -10.28 7.61 -10.31
N MET A 708 -11.34 8.15 -10.95
CA MET A 708 -12.74 7.73 -10.77
C MET A 708 -13.34 7.28 -12.11
N PRO A 709 -12.95 6.12 -12.62
CA PRO A 709 -13.22 5.74 -14.00
C PRO A 709 -14.69 5.46 -14.32
N PHE A 710 -15.50 4.98 -13.37
CA PHE A 710 -16.86 4.53 -13.69
C PHE A 710 -17.86 5.68 -13.85
N VAL A 711 -17.94 6.55 -12.84
CA VAL A 711 -18.82 7.72 -12.83
C VAL A 711 -18.44 8.68 -13.95
N THR A 712 -17.14 8.84 -14.22
CA THR A 712 -16.69 9.75 -15.28
C THR A 712 -17.05 9.23 -16.66
N GLU A 713 -16.91 7.92 -16.91
CA GLU A 713 -17.30 7.30 -18.19
C GLU A 713 -18.80 7.44 -18.45
N GLU A 714 -19.64 7.15 -17.44
CA GLU A 714 -21.09 7.27 -17.58
C GLU A 714 -21.55 8.72 -17.84
N LEU A 715 -20.96 9.68 -17.12
CA LEU A 715 -21.28 11.08 -17.25
C LEU A 715 -20.78 11.66 -18.58
N TRP A 716 -19.57 11.31 -18.96
CA TRP A 716 -18.95 11.77 -20.20
C TRP A 716 -19.62 11.18 -21.43
N GLY A 717 -19.99 9.89 -21.39
CA GLY A 717 -20.72 9.22 -22.47
C GLY A 717 -22.04 9.89 -22.83
N LYS A 718 -22.73 10.50 -21.86
CA LYS A 718 -23.93 11.32 -22.11
C LYS A 718 -23.60 12.74 -22.55
N LEU A 719 -22.54 13.33 -21.99
CA LEU A 719 -22.12 14.69 -22.34
C LEU A 719 -21.63 14.77 -23.80
N ARG A 720 -20.88 13.77 -24.28
CA ARG A 720 -20.34 13.75 -25.65
C ARG A 720 -21.41 13.82 -26.73
N GLU A 721 -22.62 13.32 -26.48
CA GLU A 721 -23.75 13.39 -27.43
C GLU A 721 -24.19 14.83 -27.73
N HIS A 722 -23.80 15.77 -26.88
CA HIS A 722 -24.12 17.19 -26.98
C HIS A 722 -22.97 18.07 -27.50
N LEU A 723 -21.80 17.48 -27.78
CA LEU A 723 -20.62 18.20 -28.26
C LEU A 723 -20.51 18.04 -29.77
N ASP A 724 -20.35 19.17 -30.49
CA ASP A 724 -20.15 19.20 -31.95
C ASP A 724 -18.67 18.93 -32.31
N ASP A 725 -18.13 17.81 -31.82
CA ASP A 725 -16.75 17.36 -32.03
C ASP A 725 -16.70 15.87 -32.40
N ASP A 726 -15.66 15.45 -33.11
CA ASP A 726 -15.35 14.04 -33.33
C ASP A 726 -14.60 13.48 -32.12
N LEU A 727 -15.35 12.94 -31.15
CA LEU A 727 -14.83 12.38 -29.90
C LEU A 727 -14.79 10.85 -29.95
N ALA A 728 -13.83 10.28 -29.20
CA ALA A 728 -13.72 8.85 -29.00
C ALA A 728 -15.03 8.22 -28.50
N GLU A 729 -15.19 6.92 -28.73
CA GLU A 729 -16.39 6.21 -28.29
C GLU A 729 -16.44 6.04 -26.77
N ALA A 730 -15.28 5.83 -26.14
CA ALA A 730 -15.12 5.64 -24.70
C ALA A 730 -14.13 6.65 -24.12
N LEU A 731 -14.37 7.09 -22.88
CA LEU A 731 -13.54 8.06 -22.15
C LEU A 731 -12.15 7.49 -21.85
N ILE A 732 -12.07 6.19 -21.55
CA ILE A 732 -10.79 5.49 -21.27
C ILE A 732 -9.76 5.56 -22.41
N VAL A 733 -10.19 5.86 -23.64
CA VAL A 733 -9.31 6.08 -24.81
C VAL A 733 -9.46 7.48 -25.40
N ALA A 734 -10.17 8.38 -24.71
CA ALA A 734 -10.24 9.78 -25.11
C ALA A 734 -8.93 10.49 -24.76
N TRP A 735 -8.58 11.50 -25.55
CA TRP A 735 -7.35 12.27 -25.31
C TRP A 735 -7.37 12.95 -23.93
N PHE A 736 -6.24 12.92 -23.23
CA PHE A 736 -6.05 13.55 -21.91
C PHE A 736 -5.86 15.07 -22.04
N PRO A 737 -6.62 15.91 -21.30
CA PRO A 737 -6.50 17.36 -21.35
C PRO A 737 -5.10 17.88 -21.01
N LYS A 738 -4.59 18.78 -21.86
CA LYS A 738 -3.30 19.47 -21.67
C LYS A 738 -3.45 20.95 -21.95
N SER A 739 -2.78 21.76 -21.14
CA SER A 739 -2.75 23.21 -21.27
C SER A 739 -2.14 23.62 -22.63
N ALA A 740 -2.84 24.49 -23.36
CA ALA A 740 -2.36 25.06 -24.62
C ALA A 740 -1.77 26.48 -24.48
N GLY A 741 -1.88 27.08 -23.29
CA GLY A 741 -1.45 28.43 -22.96
C GLY A 741 -2.30 29.56 -23.58
N VAL A 742 -3.56 29.29 -23.93
CA VAL A 742 -4.42 30.21 -24.71
C VAL A 742 -5.56 30.87 -23.91
N TRP A 743 -5.93 30.32 -22.76
CA TRP A 743 -7.03 30.78 -21.90
C TRP A 743 -6.60 31.53 -20.63
N ARG A 744 -5.31 31.48 -20.25
CA ARG A 744 -4.74 32.13 -19.05
C ARG A 744 -5.12 33.61 -18.96
N ASP A 745 -5.88 33.98 -17.93
CA ASP A 745 -6.47 35.30 -17.62
C ASP A 745 -6.19 35.72 -16.17
N GLU A 746 -4.98 36.14 -15.86
CA GLU A 746 -4.65 36.53 -14.47
C GLU A 746 -5.52 37.68 -13.95
N ALA A 747 -5.97 38.57 -14.84
CA ALA A 747 -6.85 39.68 -14.48
C ALA A 747 -8.26 39.17 -14.12
N ALA A 748 -8.85 38.27 -14.92
CA ALA A 748 -10.14 37.67 -14.59
C ALA A 748 -10.06 36.79 -13.32
N GLU A 749 -8.96 36.06 -13.13
CA GLU A 749 -8.72 35.29 -11.91
C GLU A 749 -8.68 36.18 -10.66
N ALA A 750 -7.93 37.28 -10.70
CA ALA A 750 -7.86 38.22 -9.58
C ALA A 750 -9.22 38.89 -9.31
N ALA A 751 -9.91 39.32 -10.37
CA ALA A 751 -11.23 39.96 -10.26
C ALA A 751 -12.29 39.01 -9.69
N MET A 752 -12.40 37.78 -10.19
CA MET A 752 -13.36 36.81 -9.67
C MET A 752 -13.02 36.32 -8.27
N SER A 753 -11.74 36.15 -7.95
CA SER A 753 -11.33 35.84 -6.57
C SER A 753 -11.83 36.92 -5.60
N HIS A 754 -11.74 38.19 -5.99
CA HIS A 754 -12.26 39.30 -5.19
C HIS A 754 -13.79 39.27 -5.05
N VAL A 755 -14.52 39.02 -6.14
CA VAL A 755 -15.99 38.87 -6.12
C VAL A 755 -16.42 37.72 -5.18
N ILE A 756 -15.73 36.58 -5.25
CA ILE A 756 -15.97 35.40 -4.40
C ILE A 756 -15.76 35.74 -2.92
N GLU A 757 -14.68 36.42 -2.58
CA GLU A 757 -14.39 36.84 -1.20
C GLU A 757 -15.41 37.87 -0.68
N VAL A 758 -15.84 38.82 -1.52
CA VAL A 758 -16.95 39.74 -1.18
C VAL A 758 -18.24 38.96 -0.91
N ASN A 759 -18.58 37.98 -1.75
CA ASN A 759 -19.77 37.14 -1.54
C ASN A 759 -19.67 36.29 -0.26
N ARG A 760 -18.49 35.76 0.07
CA ARG A 760 -18.23 35.08 1.35
C ARG A 760 -18.39 36.03 2.53
N ALA A 761 -17.85 37.25 2.45
CA ALA A 761 -18.01 38.27 3.49
C ALA A 761 -19.48 38.63 3.71
N ILE A 762 -20.27 38.81 2.64
CA ILE A 762 -21.72 39.04 2.74
C ILE A 762 -22.40 37.88 3.46
N ARG A 763 -22.14 36.63 3.04
CA ARG A 763 -22.75 35.44 3.65
C ARG A 763 -22.35 35.29 5.13
N ASN A 764 -21.10 35.58 5.47
CA ASN A 764 -20.61 35.57 6.84
C ASN A 764 -21.29 36.64 7.69
N LEU A 765 -21.41 37.87 7.21
CA LEU A 765 -22.14 38.93 7.90
C LEU A 765 -23.61 38.56 8.12
N ARG A 766 -24.26 37.95 7.12
CA ARG A 766 -25.64 37.46 7.26
C ARG A 766 -25.76 36.42 8.37
N ALA A 767 -24.83 35.45 8.40
CA ALA A 767 -24.81 34.41 9.42
C ALA A 767 -24.51 34.97 10.82
N GLU A 768 -23.51 35.84 10.94
CA GLU A 768 -23.11 36.49 12.20
C GLU A 768 -24.26 37.32 12.79
N LYS A 769 -24.97 38.05 11.94
CA LYS A 769 -26.11 38.89 12.35
C LYS A 769 -27.42 38.12 12.42
N GLY A 770 -27.40 36.80 12.17
CA GLY A 770 -28.57 35.92 12.32
C GLY A 770 -29.72 36.25 11.36
N LEU A 771 -29.43 36.79 10.18
CA LEU A 771 -30.47 37.11 9.19
C LEU A 771 -31.14 35.83 8.69
N GLU A 772 -32.46 35.88 8.51
CA GLU A 772 -33.22 34.75 7.97
C GLU A 772 -32.70 34.32 6.59
N ALA A 773 -32.72 33.01 6.32
CA ALA A 773 -32.20 32.43 5.09
C ALA A 773 -32.91 32.94 3.82
N GLY A 774 -34.17 33.36 3.94
CA GLY A 774 -34.98 33.94 2.86
C GLY A 774 -34.85 35.44 2.67
N ALA A 775 -34.29 36.17 3.64
CA ALA A 775 -34.18 37.62 3.60
C ALA A 775 -33.25 38.08 2.45
N ARG A 776 -33.60 39.22 1.84
CA ARG A 776 -32.83 39.90 0.78
C ARG A 776 -32.47 41.32 1.20
N PRO A 777 -31.52 41.49 2.14
CA PRO A 777 -31.11 42.81 2.60
C PRO A 777 -30.41 43.59 1.49
N ALA A 778 -30.52 44.93 1.54
CA ALA A 778 -29.70 45.81 0.75
C ALA A 778 -28.22 45.66 1.16
N VAL A 779 -27.32 45.61 0.17
CA VAL A 779 -25.88 45.56 0.40
C VAL A 779 -25.21 46.62 -0.46
N TYR A 780 -24.48 47.54 0.15
CA TYR A 780 -23.68 48.51 -0.58
C TYR A 780 -22.23 48.05 -0.63
N LEU A 781 -21.69 47.94 -1.84
CA LEU A 781 -20.32 47.52 -2.12
C LEU A 781 -19.52 48.75 -2.54
N ARG A 782 -18.84 49.37 -1.57
CA ARG A 782 -18.04 50.57 -1.78
C ARG A 782 -16.64 50.17 -2.27
N ALA A 783 -16.39 50.30 -3.57
CA ALA A 783 -15.18 49.81 -4.22
C ALA A 783 -14.61 50.81 -5.24
N ASN A 784 -13.29 50.80 -5.46
CA ASN A 784 -12.63 51.58 -6.51
C ASN A 784 -11.94 50.67 -7.55
N GLY A 785 -11.04 49.78 -7.12
CA GLY A 785 -10.22 48.95 -8.01
C GLY A 785 -10.96 47.81 -8.70
N GLN A 786 -11.92 47.19 -8.00
CA GLN A 786 -12.70 46.04 -8.52
C GLN A 786 -14.18 46.37 -8.76
N ALA A 787 -14.54 47.65 -8.85
CA ALA A 787 -15.93 48.08 -9.03
C ALA A 787 -16.53 47.55 -10.35
N ALA A 788 -15.75 47.44 -11.43
CA ALA A 788 -16.22 46.91 -12.71
C ALA A 788 -16.64 45.43 -12.59
N ALA A 789 -15.79 44.60 -11.96
CA ALA A 789 -16.07 43.19 -11.73
C ALA A 789 -17.32 43.00 -10.85
N LEU A 790 -17.41 43.74 -9.75
CA LEU A 790 -18.58 43.67 -8.85
C LEU A 790 -19.88 44.09 -9.54
N ASN A 791 -19.82 45.11 -10.42
CA ASN A 791 -20.98 45.55 -11.20
C ASN A 791 -21.41 44.47 -12.22
N GLU A 792 -20.45 43.91 -12.96
CA GLU A 792 -20.70 42.85 -13.94
C GLU A 792 -21.35 41.63 -13.28
N THR A 793 -20.90 41.24 -12.08
CA THR A 793 -21.41 40.07 -11.36
C THR A 793 -22.55 40.38 -10.39
N ALA A 794 -23.09 41.61 -10.35
CA ALA A 794 -24.05 42.04 -9.32
C ALA A 794 -25.31 41.17 -9.28
N ALA A 795 -25.86 40.79 -10.44
CA ALA A 795 -27.02 39.91 -10.54
C ALA A 795 -26.72 38.50 -10.01
N ALA A 796 -25.52 37.99 -10.29
CA ALA A 796 -25.05 36.72 -9.76
C ALA A 796 -24.88 36.78 -8.23
N THR A 797 -24.24 37.83 -7.70
CA THR A 797 -24.14 38.08 -6.25
C THR A 797 -25.51 38.17 -5.58
N ALA A 798 -26.47 38.86 -6.20
CA ALA A 798 -27.83 38.96 -5.68
C ALA A 798 -28.47 37.57 -5.53
N PHE A 799 -28.26 36.68 -6.50
CA PHE A 799 -28.74 35.31 -6.48
C PHE A 799 -27.99 34.43 -5.47
N THR A 800 -26.67 34.37 -5.54
CA THR A 800 -25.83 33.46 -4.75
C THR A 800 -25.76 33.83 -3.29
N SER A 801 -25.83 35.13 -2.97
CA SER A 801 -25.76 35.64 -1.60
C SER A 801 -27.14 36.01 -1.04
N ARG A 802 -28.20 35.97 -1.87
CA ARG A 802 -29.57 36.38 -1.54
C ARG A 802 -29.62 37.79 -0.94
N VAL A 803 -29.13 38.75 -1.68
CA VAL A 803 -29.06 40.16 -1.28
C VAL A 803 -29.48 41.07 -2.45
N GLU A 804 -29.62 42.36 -2.18
CA GLU A 804 -29.80 43.40 -3.19
C GLU A 804 -28.51 44.25 -3.24
N PRO A 805 -27.52 43.86 -4.06
CA PRO A 805 -26.23 44.53 -4.08
C PRO A 805 -26.27 45.80 -4.94
N GLU A 806 -25.70 46.88 -4.42
CA GLU A 806 -25.45 48.13 -5.14
C GLU A 806 -23.95 48.47 -5.05
N VAL A 807 -23.29 48.57 -6.20
CA VAL A 807 -21.86 48.94 -6.26
C VAL A 807 -21.74 50.44 -6.37
N THR A 808 -21.01 51.04 -5.43
CA THR A 808 -20.81 52.50 -5.35
C THR A 808 -19.32 52.83 -5.24
N GLY A 809 -18.97 54.09 -5.51
CA GLY A 809 -17.59 54.55 -5.31
C GLY A 809 -17.17 54.47 -3.85
N ALA A 810 -15.88 54.31 -3.57
CA ALA A 810 -15.40 54.09 -2.20
C ALA A 810 -15.85 55.16 -1.18
N ASP A 811 -16.01 56.41 -1.64
CA ASP A 811 -16.39 57.56 -0.81
C ASP A 811 -17.90 57.89 -0.90
N ALA A 812 -18.71 57.02 -1.51
CA ALA A 812 -20.15 57.24 -1.57
C ALA A 812 -20.78 57.21 -0.17
N GLU A 813 -21.67 58.18 0.09
CA GLU A 813 -22.50 58.19 1.29
C GLU A 813 -23.52 57.06 1.23
N LEU A 814 -23.63 56.30 2.33
CA LEU A 814 -24.63 55.26 2.46
C LEU A 814 -26.01 55.86 2.77
N PRO A 815 -27.10 55.29 2.24
CA PRO A 815 -28.45 55.70 2.63
C PRO A 815 -28.67 55.56 4.15
N ALA A 816 -29.58 56.35 4.71
CA ALA A 816 -29.87 56.30 6.14
C ALA A 816 -30.36 54.90 6.56
N GLY A 817 -29.68 54.29 7.52
CA GLY A 817 -29.97 52.94 8.02
C GLY A 817 -28.86 52.40 8.93
N GLU A 818 -29.10 51.24 9.53
CA GLU A 818 -28.10 50.50 10.28
C GLU A 818 -27.42 49.45 9.38
N TYR A 819 -26.10 49.34 9.52
CA TYR A 819 -25.29 48.48 8.66
C TYR A 819 -24.31 47.64 9.48
N ALA A 820 -24.11 46.39 9.07
CA ALA A 820 -22.96 45.59 9.44
C ALA A 820 -21.88 45.70 8.37
N PHE A 821 -20.63 45.88 8.79
CA PHE A 821 -19.52 46.14 7.87
C PHE A 821 -18.53 44.99 7.82
N ALA A 822 -18.03 44.69 6.63
CA ALA A 822 -16.83 43.87 6.42
C ALA A 822 -15.94 44.54 5.38
N ARG A 823 -14.65 44.17 5.38
CA ARG A 823 -13.69 44.67 4.38
C ARG A 823 -12.99 43.51 3.68
N VAL A 824 -12.96 43.58 2.36
CA VAL A 824 -12.26 42.63 1.49
C VAL A 824 -11.39 43.44 0.54
N GLY A 825 -10.07 43.40 0.74
CA GLY A 825 -9.14 44.26 0.00
C GLY A 825 -9.52 45.74 0.08
N ASP A 826 -9.72 46.37 -1.07
CA ASP A 826 -10.14 47.77 -1.19
C ASP A 826 -11.67 47.98 -1.07
N THR A 827 -12.45 46.90 -1.08
CA THR A 827 -13.91 46.93 -1.08
C THR A 827 -14.46 46.84 0.34
N GLU A 828 -15.32 47.79 0.69
CA GLU A 828 -16.10 47.74 1.92
C GLU A 828 -17.51 47.23 1.62
N VAL A 829 -17.95 46.24 2.40
CA VAL A 829 -19.28 45.64 2.32
C VAL A 829 -20.12 46.22 3.45
N ALA A 830 -21.19 46.94 3.12
CA ALA A 830 -22.18 47.44 4.08
C ALA A 830 -23.49 46.68 3.92
N LEU A 831 -23.75 45.72 4.80
CA LEU A 831 -24.97 44.92 4.85
C LEU A 831 -26.04 45.65 5.65
N GLY A 832 -27.14 46.03 5.00
CA GLY A 832 -28.29 46.64 5.65
C GLY A 832 -28.92 45.68 6.64
N LEU A 833 -29.09 46.14 7.87
CA LEU A 833 -29.78 45.39 8.92
C LEU A 833 -31.26 45.79 8.92
N PRO A 834 -32.18 44.84 9.15
CA PRO A 834 -33.58 45.19 9.37
C PRO A 834 -33.68 46.14 10.57
N GLU A 835 -34.62 47.08 10.55
CA GLU A 835 -34.99 47.82 11.77
C GLU A 835 -35.35 46.79 12.84
N VAL A 836 -34.54 46.75 13.90
CA VAL A 836 -34.79 45.84 15.02
C VAL A 836 -36.04 46.33 15.73
N ASP A 837 -37.17 45.66 15.52
CA ASP A 837 -38.28 45.75 16.46
C ASP A 837 -37.81 45.07 17.75
N LEU A 838 -37.22 45.88 18.63
CA LEU A 838 -36.72 45.46 19.95
C LEU A 838 -37.79 44.67 20.71
N THR A 839 -39.08 44.99 20.50
CA THR A 839 -40.19 44.28 21.14
C THR A 839 -40.35 42.87 20.57
N ALA A 840 -40.30 42.72 19.24
CA ALA A 840 -40.41 41.44 18.57
C ALA A 840 -39.16 40.56 18.79
N GLU A 841 -37.97 41.14 18.79
CA GLU A 841 -36.71 40.43 19.04
C GLU A 841 -36.58 39.99 20.49
N LEU A 842 -36.97 40.83 21.46
CA LEU A 842 -37.09 40.40 22.86
C LEU A 842 -38.10 39.27 23.00
N THR A 843 -39.27 39.38 22.36
CA THR A 843 -40.30 38.32 22.38
C THR A 843 -39.78 37.00 21.78
N ARG A 844 -39.00 37.06 20.70
CA ARG A 844 -38.39 35.87 20.06
C ARG A 844 -37.33 35.23 20.95
N LEU A 845 -36.42 36.03 21.50
CA LEU A 845 -35.37 35.56 22.40
C LEU A 845 -35.95 35.00 23.71
N GLU A 846 -36.99 35.62 24.25
CA GLU A 846 -37.76 35.09 25.39
C GLU A 846 -38.45 33.76 25.05
N GLY A 847 -38.98 33.62 23.83
CA GLY A 847 -39.53 32.36 23.32
C GLY A 847 -38.49 31.25 23.20
N GLU A 848 -37.31 31.55 22.64
CA GLU A 848 -36.20 30.60 22.54
C GLU A 848 -35.63 30.23 23.91
N LEU A 849 -35.56 31.19 24.84
CA LEU A 849 -35.15 30.93 26.22
C LEU A 849 -36.15 30.00 26.92
N ALA A 850 -37.45 30.21 26.71
CA ALA A 850 -38.49 29.34 27.26
C ALA A 850 -38.42 27.91 26.68
N GLU A 851 -38.10 27.76 25.39
CA GLU A 851 -37.88 26.44 24.77
C GLU A 851 -36.63 25.75 25.34
N ALA A 852 -35.52 26.48 25.45
CA ALA A 852 -34.28 25.96 26.04
C ALA A 852 -34.47 25.56 27.52
N ASP A 853 -35.17 26.37 28.31
CA ASP A 853 -35.51 26.06 29.70
C ASP A 853 -36.46 24.85 29.80
N GLY A 854 -37.41 24.70 28.87
CA GLY A 854 -38.27 23.53 28.76
C GLY A 854 -37.48 22.25 28.43
N GLN A 855 -36.47 22.35 27.55
CA GLN A 855 -35.57 21.24 27.22
C GLN A 855 -34.70 20.87 28.42
N ILE A 856 -34.13 21.85 29.13
CA ILE A 856 -33.36 21.65 30.37
C ILE A 856 -34.21 20.90 31.39
N ALA A 857 -35.43 21.35 31.66
CA ALA A 857 -36.32 20.70 32.62
C ALA A 857 -36.66 19.25 32.25
N ARG A 858 -36.85 18.95 30.96
CA ARG A 858 -37.10 17.58 30.47
C ARG A 858 -35.87 16.69 30.65
N LEU A 859 -34.70 17.18 30.28
CA LEU A 859 -33.43 16.46 30.38
C LEU A 859 -33.03 16.21 31.84
N GLU A 860 -33.18 17.20 32.71
CA GLU A 860 -32.96 17.06 34.16
C GLU A 860 -33.90 16.03 34.77
N LYS A 861 -35.19 16.06 34.39
CA LYS A 861 -36.16 15.06 34.86
C LYS A 861 -35.85 13.65 34.38
N GLN A 862 -35.34 13.51 33.16
CA GLN A 862 -34.93 12.22 32.60
C GLN A 862 -33.64 11.70 33.27
N LEU A 863 -32.67 12.59 33.52
CA LEU A 863 -31.42 12.26 34.21
C LEU A 863 -31.56 12.10 35.74
N ALA A 864 -32.65 12.59 36.33
CA ALA A 864 -33.03 12.33 37.72
C ALA A 864 -33.84 11.03 37.90
N ASN A 865 -34.21 10.35 36.81
CA ASN A 865 -34.96 9.10 36.87
C ASN A 865 -33.98 7.91 37.04
N GLU A 866 -33.89 7.38 38.26
CA GLU A 866 -33.02 6.26 38.62
C GLU A 866 -33.22 5.04 37.69
N ARG A 867 -34.46 4.77 37.27
CA ARG A 867 -34.79 3.68 36.33
C ARG A 867 -34.23 3.86 34.91
N PHE A 868 -34.01 5.09 34.48
CA PHE A 868 -33.39 5.41 33.18
C PHE A 868 -31.88 5.24 33.27
N LEU A 869 -31.25 5.72 34.35
CA LEU A 869 -29.81 5.59 34.59
C LEU A 869 -29.37 4.13 34.71
N GLU A 870 -30.19 3.26 35.29
CA GLU A 870 -29.87 1.83 35.44
C GLU A 870 -30.08 1.01 34.16
N ARG A 871 -30.93 1.46 33.22
CA ARG A 871 -31.35 0.66 32.05
C ARG A 871 -30.81 1.15 30.72
N ALA A 872 -30.44 2.42 30.60
CA ALA A 872 -29.89 2.97 29.37
C ALA A 872 -28.39 2.65 29.27
N PRO A 873 -27.87 2.34 28.06
CA PRO A 873 -26.43 2.20 27.85
C PRO A 873 -25.67 3.48 28.26
N GLU A 874 -24.44 3.34 28.76
CA GLU A 874 -23.64 4.46 29.28
C GLU A 874 -23.42 5.57 28.25
N ALA A 875 -23.20 5.21 26.97
CA ALA A 875 -23.08 6.17 25.86
C ALA A 875 -24.35 7.02 25.66
N VAL A 876 -25.54 6.46 25.92
CA VAL A 876 -26.81 7.18 25.83
C VAL A 876 -26.97 8.14 27.01
N VAL A 877 -26.62 7.70 28.22
CA VAL A 877 -26.65 8.56 29.42
C VAL A 877 -25.67 9.72 29.28
N GLN A 878 -24.46 9.47 28.77
CA GLN A 878 -23.47 10.51 28.53
C GLN A 878 -23.94 11.49 27.44
N GLY A 879 -24.52 10.99 26.34
CA GLY A 879 -25.11 11.85 25.31
C GLY A 879 -26.22 12.77 25.83
N GLU A 880 -27.07 12.31 26.77
CA GLU A 880 -28.08 13.16 27.40
C GLU A 880 -27.48 14.19 28.37
N ARG A 881 -26.37 13.86 29.06
CA ARG A 881 -25.62 14.82 29.90
C ARG A 881 -24.97 15.92 29.05
N ASP A 882 -24.39 15.56 27.92
CA ASP A 882 -23.76 16.52 27.00
C ASP A 882 -24.83 17.45 26.38
N ARG A 883 -26.00 16.90 26.02
CA ARG A 883 -27.15 17.70 25.58
C ARG A 883 -27.64 18.67 26.66
N LEU A 884 -27.67 18.26 27.93
CA LEU A 884 -28.03 19.14 29.04
C LEU A 884 -27.02 20.27 29.21
N ALA A 885 -25.72 19.98 29.10
CA ALA A 885 -24.66 20.99 29.18
C ALA A 885 -24.77 22.02 28.04
N GLN A 886 -25.00 21.56 26.81
CA GLN A 886 -25.21 22.44 25.65
C GLN A 886 -26.48 23.29 25.79
N ALA A 887 -27.59 22.71 26.26
CA ALA A 887 -28.82 23.45 26.48
C ALA A 887 -28.67 24.55 27.54
N ARG A 888 -27.94 24.27 28.63
CA ARG A 888 -27.62 25.28 29.67
C ARG A 888 -26.76 26.42 29.13
N ALA A 889 -25.70 26.10 28.39
CA ALA A 889 -24.86 27.12 27.76
C ALA A 889 -25.64 28.00 26.77
N ARG A 890 -26.55 27.40 25.99
CA ARG A 890 -27.46 28.14 25.11
C ARG A 890 -28.40 29.07 25.89
N ALA A 891 -29.02 28.58 26.96
CA ALA A 891 -29.92 29.38 27.80
C ALA A 891 -29.20 30.54 28.49
N GLU A 892 -27.96 30.34 28.95
CA GLU A 892 -27.12 31.39 29.53
C GLU A 892 -26.79 32.48 28.49
N GLY A 893 -26.33 32.09 27.29
CA GLY A 893 -26.07 33.05 26.22
C GLY A 893 -27.32 33.82 25.76
N LEU A 894 -28.50 33.18 25.77
CA LEU A 894 -29.78 33.85 25.49
C LEU A 894 -30.13 34.86 26.59
N ARG A 895 -29.94 34.53 27.88
CA ARG A 895 -30.17 35.46 29.00
C ARG A 895 -29.26 36.68 28.96
N GLU A 896 -27.98 36.48 28.66
CA GLU A 896 -27.02 37.58 28.50
C GLU A 896 -27.42 38.50 27.34
N ARG A 897 -27.86 37.92 26.21
CA ARG A 897 -28.28 38.67 25.03
C ARG A 897 -29.59 39.43 25.24
N ILE A 898 -30.57 38.85 25.94
CA ILE A 898 -31.79 39.54 26.37
C ILE A 898 -31.45 40.69 27.31
N GLY A 899 -30.54 40.47 28.27
CA GLY A 899 -30.09 41.49 29.21
C GLY A 899 -29.40 42.68 28.53
N ALA A 900 -28.61 42.43 27.48
CA ALA A 900 -27.94 43.46 26.69
C ALA A 900 -28.89 44.26 25.77
N LEU A 901 -30.03 43.68 25.39
CA LEU A 901 -31.04 44.34 24.53
C LEU A 901 -32.12 45.08 25.33
N GLY A 902 -32.28 44.78 26.63
CA GLY A 902 -33.25 45.40 27.53
C GLY A 902 -32.75 46.61 28.33
N SER A 903 -31.48 47.00 28.16
CA SER A 903 -30.83 48.19 28.76
C SER A 903 -30.62 49.27 27.71
#